data_AF-A0A9D2KSZ4-F1
#
_entry.id   AF-A0A9D2KSZ4-F1
#
_cell.length_a   1.000
_cell.length_b   1.000
_cell.length_c   1.000
_cell.angle_alpha   90.00
_cell.angle_beta   90.00
_cell.angle_gamma   90.00
#
_symmetry.space_group_name_H-M   'P 1'
#
loop_
_entity.id
_entity.type
_entity.pdbx_description
1 polymer ?
#
loop_
_entity_poly.entity_id
_entity_poly.type
_entity_poly.pdbx_seq_one_letter_code
_entity_poly.pdbx_strand_id
1 'polypeptide(L)'
;MEQQSEPITGLPENAFRELKPGEVYNPLMSPNKTYPEVNLWSVLWGVCMAVLFSAAAAYLGLKVGQVFEAAIPIAIIAVGLSTAAKRKNSLGENVIIQSIGASSGVIVAGAIFTLPALYILQERYPEEVTVTFAQVFISSLLGGILGILFLIPFRKYFVSDMHGKYPFPEATATTQILVSGQKGGDQAKPLLTAGLIGGLYDFITATFGLWNENFTTRVCQLGETLADKAKLVFKVNTGAAVLGLGYIVGLKYAAIICFGSLFVWWILIPGLSLICGDMVLNQWNPEITQTMAAMSPEEIFNNYAKSIGIGGIAMAGILGIIKSWGIIKSAVGLAAKELKGKSDAEAQMMRTQRDLSMKFIAIGSIITLILVVLFFYFDVMQGNVLHTIVAILLVAGIAFLFTTVAANAIAIVGTNPVSGMTLMTLILASVVMVAVGLKGPGGMVAALVMGGVVCTALSMAGGFITDLKIGYWLGTTPAKQETWKFLGTIVSAATVGGVMIILNKTYGFTSGDLAAPQANAMAAVIEPLMSGISAPWLLYGIGAVLAIVLNFCKIPALAFALGMFIPLELNIPLLVGGAINWYVTTRSKDKELNALRGERGTLLASGFIAGGALMGVVSAGLRFAEFNWINEAWLANSWSQAVALLAYILLITYFIKACLKVKQ
;
A
#
# COMPACT_ATOMS: atom_id res chain seq x y z
N MET A 1 39.98 8.86 28.94
CA MET A 1 40.21 7.94 27.82
C MET A 1 39.15 8.19 26.77
N GLU A 2 39.47 8.98 25.76
CA GLU A 2 38.63 9.13 24.57
C GLU A 2 38.67 7.80 23.81
N GLN A 3 37.62 6.98 23.95
CA GLN A 3 37.41 5.87 23.03
C GLN A 3 37.06 6.48 21.67
N GLN A 4 38.07 6.53 20.80
CA GLN A 4 37.92 6.73 19.37
C GLN A 4 36.78 5.82 18.89
N SER A 5 35.77 6.43 18.28
CA SER A 5 34.68 5.71 17.62
C SER A 5 35.27 4.76 16.60
N GLU A 6 35.27 3.46 16.89
CA GLU A 6 35.59 2.44 15.89
C GLU A 6 34.74 2.72 14.64
N PRO A 7 35.35 2.67 13.44
CA PRO A 7 34.61 2.87 12.20
C PRO A 7 33.53 1.79 12.12
N ILE A 8 32.27 2.20 11.92
CA ILE A 8 31.14 1.29 11.76
C ILE A 8 31.36 0.44 10.49
N THR A 9 31.82 -0.80 10.67
CA THR A 9 32.21 -1.70 9.57
C THR A 9 31.04 -2.44 8.91
N GLY A 10 29.80 -2.14 9.28
CA GLY A 10 28.60 -2.83 8.78
C GLY A 10 27.85 -3.52 9.91
N LEU A 11 26.79 -4.25 9.58
CA LEU A 11 26.11 -5.08 10.59
C LEU A 11 27.03 -6.24 11.03
N PRO A 12 26.95 -6.67 12.30
CA PRO A 12 27.64 -7.87 12.77
C PRO A 12 27.28 -9.11 11.92
N GLU A 13 28.22 -10.05 11.75
CA GLU A 13 27.97 -11.31 11.02
C GLU A 13 26.78 -12.10 11.54
N ASN A 14 26.52 -12.00 12.85
CA ASN A 14 25.41 -12.69 13.49
C ASN A 14 24.06 -11.98 13.35
N ALA A 15 23.96 -10.87 12.61
CA ALA A 15 22.69 -10.17 12.39
C ALA A 15 21.66 -10.97 11.56
N PHE A 16 22.14 -11.86 10.69
CA PHE A 16 21.33 -12.58 9.70
C PHE A 16 21.32 -14.10 9.87
N ARG A 17 21.91 -14.62 10.94
CA ARG A 17 21.91 -16.05 11.26
C ARG A 17 21.39 -16.29 12.67
N GLU A 18 20.94 -17.51 12.92
CA GLU A 18 20.55 -17.92 14.26
C GLU A 18 21.74 -17.78 15.23
N LEU A 19 21.43 -17.30 16.43
CA LEU A 19 22.41 -17.20 17.51
C LEU A 19 22.70 -18.60 18.05
N LYS A 20 23.99 -18.92 18.22
CA LYS A 20 24.40 -20.15 18.88
C LYS A 20 23.96 -20.14 20.36
N PRO A 21 23.83 -21.30 21.03
CA PRO A 21 23.55 -21.35 22.46
C PRO A 21 24.53 -20.48 23.25
N GLY A 22 24.03 -19.50 24.00
CA GLY A 22 24.83 -18.53 24.78
C GLY A 22 25.38 -17.33 24.00
N GLU A 23 25.17 -17.26 22.68
CA GLU A 23 25.57 -16.11 21.86
C GLU A 23 24.58 -14.94 22.03
N VAL A 24 25.11 -13.74 22.22
CA VAL A 24 24.30 -12.50 22.37
C VAL A 24 24.53 -11.61 21.16
N TYR A 25 23.44 -11.11 20.57
CA TYR A 25 23.51 -10.12 19.51
C TYR A 25 23.91 -8.74 20.07
N ASN A 26 24.98 -8.14 19.52
CA ASN A 26 25.45 -6.82 19.90
C ASN A 26 25.11 -5.82 18.78
N PRO A 27 24.19 -4.87 19.00
CA PRO A 27 23.81 -3.91 17.97
C PRO A 27 24.87 -2.83 17.74
N LEU A 28 24.76 -2.13 16.61
CA LEU A 28 25.66 -1.03 16.22
C LEU A 28 25.69 0.11 17.22
N MET A 29 24.54 0.53 17.74
CA MET A 29 24.47 1.47 18.84
C MET A 29 24.52 0.71 20.17
N SER A 30 25.60 0.89 20.92
CA SER A 30 25.87 0.16 22.17
C SER A 30 24.68 0.25 23.14
N PRO A 31 24.27 -0.86 23.78
CA PRO A 31 23.25 -0.84 24.83
C PRO A 31 23.64 0.02 26.05
N ASN A 32 24.94 0.21 26.29
CA ASN A 32 25.48 0.89 27.47
C ASN A 32 25.66 2.41 27.27
N LYS A 33 25.51 2.91 26.05
CA LYS A 33 25.64 4.34 25.73
C LYS A 33 24.28 4.95 25.44
N THR A 34 24.07 6.18 25.90
CA THR A 34 22.89 6.98 25.54
C THR A 34 23.13 7.71 24.23
N TYR A 35 22.17 7.61 23.31
CA TYR A 35 22.21 8.26 22.00
C TYR A 35 21.07 9.27 21.87
N PRO A 36 21.27 10.39 21.16
CA PRO A 36 20.22 11.37 20.89
C PRO A 36 19.27 10.86 19.81
N GLU A 37 18.46 9.85 20.11
CA GLU A 37 17.53 9.22 19.16
C GLU A 37 16.31 10.11 18.87
N VAL A 38 15.78 10.75 19.92
CA VAL A 38 14.58 11.59 19.86
C VAL A 38 14.98 13.00 20.25
N ASN A 39 14.76 13.94 19.34
CA ASN A 39 14.90 15.37 19.56
C ASN A 39 14.06 16.12 18.53
N LEU A 40 14.10 17.46 18.57
CA LEU A 40 13.31 18.30 17.66
C LEU A 40 13.60 17.98 16.18
N TRP A 41 14.84 17.65 15.82
CA TRP A 41 15.21 17.30 14.45
C TRP A 41 14.54 16.00 13.99
N SER A 42 14.68 14.92 14.77
CA SER A 42 14.13 13.62 14.37
C SER A 42 12.60 13.61 14.34
N VAL A 43 11.97 14.35 15.26
CA VAL A 43 10.51 14.45 15.33
C VAL A 43 9.96 15.31 14.19
N LEU A 44 10.53 16.49 13.95
CA LEU A 44 10.06 17.40 12.89
C LEU A 44 10.19 16.74 11.52
N TRP A 45 11.34 16.15 11.21
CA TRP A 45 11.51 15.44 9.94
C TRP A 45 10.65 14.18 9.86
N GLY A 46 10.49 13.43 10.96
CA GLY A 46 9.57 12.29 11.00
C GLY A 46 8.14 12.68 10.66
N VAL A 47 7.63 13.75 11.26
CA VAL A 47 6.29 14.30 10.98
C VAL A 47 6.19 14.81 9.54
N CYS A 48 7.19 15.55 9.05
CA CYS A 48 7.21 15.98 7.65
C CYS A 48 7.14 14.80 6.68
N MET A 49 7.91 13.73 6.94
CA MET A 49 7.87 12.52 6.13
C MET A 49 6.51 11.81 6.22
N ALA A 50 5.91 11.76 7.42
CA ALA A 50 4.57 11.19 7.60
C ALA A 50 3.52 11.94 6.76
N VAL A 51 3.52 13.28 6.74
CA VAL A 51 2.60 14.07 5.90
C VAL A 51 2.87 13.82 4.42
N LEU A 52 4.11 14.02 3.97
CA LEU A 52 4.47 13.95 2.56
C LEU A 52 4.17 12.56 1.97
N PHE A 53 4.66 11.51 2.61
CA PHE A 53 4.46 10.16 2.11
C PHE A 53 3.03 9.66 2.30
N SER A 54 2.27 10.15 3.28
CA SER A 54 0.84 9.79 3.38
C SER A 54 0.08 10.32 2.17
N ALA A 55 0.35 11.57 1.78
CA ALA A 55 -0.29 12.17 0.63
C ALA A 55 0.08 11.46 -0.69
N ALA A 56 1.38 11.23 -0.91
CA ALA A 56 1.88 10.52 -2.09
C ALA A 56 1.35 9.07 -2.15
N ALA A 57 1.42 8.33 -1.05
CA ALA A 57 0.94 6.96 -0.99
C ALA A 57 -0.58 6.88 -1.23
N ALA A 58 -1.36 7.83 -0.70
CA ALA A 58 -2.81 7.85 -0.89
C ALA A 58 -3.17 8.13 -2.36
N TYR A 59 -2.53 9.13 -2.97
CA TYR A 59 -2.73 9.46 -4.38
C TYR A 59 -2.38 8.28 -5.28
N LEU A 60 -1.17 7.74 -5.16
CA LEU A 60 -0.72 6.66 -6.03
C LEU A 60 -1.50 5.37 -5.76
N GLY A 61 -1.81 5.09 -4.50
CA GLY A 61 -2.59 3.95 -4.08
C GLY A 61 -4.01 3.94 -4.66
N LEU A 62 -4.67 5.10 -4.71
CA LEU A 62 -5.97 5.25 -5.34
C LEU A 62 -5.90 5.29 -6.87
N LYS A 63 -4.80 5.79 -7.45
CA LYS A 63 -4.62 5.84 -8.92
C LYS A 63 -4.33 4.46 -9.50
N VAL A 64 -3.35 3.74 -8.94
CA VAL A 64 -2.81 2.48 -9.52
C VAL A 64 -3.35 1.23 -8.82
N GLY A 65 -4.00 1.40 -7.67
CA GLY A 65 -4.51 0.28 -6.90
C GLY A 65 -3.42 -0.55 -6.20
N GLN A 66 -2.28 0.07 -5.92
CA GLN A 66 -1.18 -0.50 -5.15
C GLN A 66 -0.50 0.58 -4.32
N VAL A 67 -0.21 0.29 -3.06
CA VAL A 67 0.57 1.17 -2.19
C VAL A 67 2.04 0.73 -2.25
N PHE A 68 2.94 1.70 -2.32
CA PHE A 68 4.38 1.46 -2.25
C PHE A 68 4.88 1.59 -0.82
N GLU A 69 5.97 0.89 -0.50
CA GLU A 69 6.59 0.94 0.81
C GLU A 69 7.36 2.26 1.00
N ALA A 70 7.02 3.00 2.06
CA ALA A 70 7.58 4.33 2.32
C ALA A 70 8.83 4.29 3.21
N ALA A 71 9.06 3.20 3.97
CA ALA A 71 10.18 3.09 4.89
C ALA A 71 11.55 3.30 4.23
N ILE A 72 11.79 2.63 3.10
CA ILE A 72 13.04 2.69 2.32
C ILE A 72 13.34 4.12 1.83
N PRO A 73 12.45 4.80 1.06
CA PRO A 73 12.74 6.16 0.60
C PRO A 73 12.90 7.14 1.76
N ILE A 74 12.11 7.01 2.82
CA ILE A 74 12.23 7.87 4.00
C ILE A 74 13.59 7.69 4.67
N ALA A 75 14.09 6.45 4.81
CA ALA A 75 15.41 6.18 5.36
C ALA A 75 16.54 6.85 4.55
N ILE A 76 16.46 6.80 3.21
CA ILE A 76 17.43 7.46 2.32
C ILE A 76 17.39 8.98 2.51
N ILE A 77 16.19 9.57 2.57
CA ILE A 77 16.02 11.01 2.77
C ILE A 77 16.54 11.42 4.16
N ALA A 78 16.22 10.66 5.21
CA ALA A 78 16.69 10.93 6.57
C ALA A 78 18.23 10.94 6.64
N VAL A 79 18.87 9.92 6.04
CA VAL A 79 20.32 9.86 5.87
C VAL A 79 20.83 11.11 5.13
N GLY A 80 20.27 11.40 3.96
CA GLY A 80 20.67 12.54 3.13
C GLY A 80 20.60 13.88 3.84
N LEU A 81 19.49 14.14 4.54
CA LEU A 81 19.29 15.36 5.31
C LEU A 81 20.27 15.45 6.47
N SER A 82 20.49 14.35 7.19
CA SER A 82 21.45 14.32 8.30
C SER A 82 22.89 14.58 7.83
N THR A 83 23.27 14.03 6.68
CA THR A 83 24.58 14.23 6.04
C THR A 83 24.75 15.66 5.53
N ALA A 84 23.75 16.21 4.84
CA ALA A 84 23.76 17.58 4.35
C ALA A 84 23.83 18.61 5.49
N ALA A 85 23.12 18.35 6.59
CA ALA A 85 23.16 19.15 7.81
C ALA A 85 24.39 18.88 8.69
N LYS A 86 25.32 18.02 8.24
CA LYS A 86 26.56 17.64 8.96
C LYS A 86 26.32 17.18 10.41
N ARG A 87 25.21 16.49 10.65
CA ARG A 87 24.86 15.98 11.99
C ARG A 87 25.78 14.83 12.37
N LYS A 88 26.28 14.85 13.61
CA LYS A 88 27.11 13.78 14.18
C LYS A 88 26.22 12.75 14.89
N ASN A 89 26.54 11.46 14.76
CA ASN A 89 25.81 10.35 15.40
C ASN A 89 24.31 10.30 15.03
N SER A 90 23.96 10.63 13.79
CA SER A 90 22.56 10.74 13.32
C SER A 90 21.83 9.40 13.16
N LEU A 91 22.49 8.25 13.33
CA LEU A 91 21.88 6.94 13.09
C LEU A 91 20.58 6.73 13.89
N GLY A 92 20.60 7.03 15.19
CA GLY A 92 19.41 6.93 16.04
C GLY A 92 18.30 7.90 15.62
N GLU A 93 18.66 9.12 15.21
CA GLU A 93 17.70 10.12 14.71
C GLU A 93 17.04 9.64 13.41
N ASN A 94 17.83 9.08 12.49
CA ASN A 94 17.34 8.62 11.19
C ASN A 94 16.41 7.41 11.34
N VAL A 95 16.65 6.52 12.31
CA VAL A 95 15.72 5.43 12.64
C VAL A 95 14.39 5.99 13.16
N ILE A 96 14.42 7.02 14.02
CA ILE A 96 13.18 7.64 14.51
C ILE A 96 12.44 8.39 13.39
N ILE A 97 13.14 9.11 12.52
CA ILE A 97 12.55 9.75 11.33
C ILE A 97 11.86 8.69 10.46
N GLN A 98 12.55 7.59 10.17
CA GLN A 98 12.00 6.49 9.38
C GLN A 98 10.79 5.86 10.06
N SER A 99 10.84 5.54 11.35
CA SER A 99 9.73 4.87 12.01
C SER A 99 8.48 5.74 12.13
N ILE A 100 8.62 7.03 12.46
CA ILE A 100 7.50 7.99 12.45
C ILE A 100 6.97 8.14 11.02
N GLY A 101 7.85 8.35 10.05
CA GLY A 101 7.49 8.57 8.66
C GLY A 101 6.82 7.35 8.02
N ALA A 102 7.27 6.14 8.34
CA ALA A 102 6.73 4.88 7.81
C ALA A 102 5.28 4.63 8.24
N SER A 103 4.77 5.33 9.27
CA SER A 103 3.34 5.34 9.59
C SER A 103 2.49 5.77 8.38
N SER A 104 3.04 6.55 7.45
CA SER A 104 2.36 6.96 6.22
C SER A 104 1.89 5.77 5.38
N GLY A 105 2.82 4.93 4.90
CA GLY A 105 2.51 3.81 4.03
C GLY A 105 1.54 2.82 4.68
N VAL A 106 1.74 2.50 5.96
CA VAL A 106 0.91 1.51 6.66
C VAL A 106 -0.50 2.02 6.99
N ILE A 107 -0.65 3.29 7.38
CA ILE A 107 -1.98 3.88 7.63
C ILE A 107 -2.73 4.07 6.31
N VAL A 108 -2.05 4.57 5.28
CA VAL A 108 -2.64 4.72 3.94
C VAL A 108 -3.09 3.38 3.42
N ALA A 109 -2.25 2.34 3.46
CA ALA A 109 -2.64 1.01 3.04
C ALA A 109 -3.90 0.56 3.79
N GLY A 110 -3.93 0.68 5.12
CA GLY A 110 -5.10 0.33 5.92
C GLY A 110 -6.40 1.07 5.54
N ALA A 111 -6.29 2.37 5.26
CA ALA A 111 -7.42 3.25 5.00
C ALA A 111 -7.95 3.11 3.56
N ILE A 112 -7.08 3.17 2.55
CA ILE A 112 -7.51 3.32 1.14
C ILE A 112 -8.10 2.03 0.56
N PHE A 113 -7.86 0.86 1.17
CA PHE A 113 -8.46 -0.37 0.66
C PHE A 113 -9.98 -0.40 0.90
N THR A 114 -10.49 0.21 1.97
CA THR A 114 -11.91 0.12 2.35
C THR A 114 -12.63 1.46 2.36
N LEU A 115 -12.05 2.49 2.95
CA LEU A 115 -12.75 3.75 3.23
C LEU A 115 -13.14 4.55 1.99
N PRO A 116 -12.39 4.54 0.87
CA PRO A 116 -12.84 5.23 -0.34
C PRO A 116 -14.12 4.62 -0.94
N ALA A 117 -14.44 3.36 -0.60
CA ALA A 117 -15.71 2.74 -1.01
C ALA A 117 -16.92 3.46 -0.40
N LEU A 118 -16.76 4.14 0.75
CA LEU A 118 -17.81 4.96 1.32
C LEU A 118 -18.20 6.12 0.39
N TYR A 119 -17.23 6.73 -0.31
CA TYR A 119 -17.51 7.81 -1.27
C TYR A 119 -18.18 7.28 -2.54
N ILE A 120 -17.79 6.08 -2.99
CA ILE A 120 -18.45 5.39 -4.11
C ILE A 120 -19.91 5.09 -3.76
N LEU A 121 -20.17 4.61 -2.54
CA LEU A 121 -21.53 4.36 -2.06
C LEU A 121 -22.31 5.64 -1.80
N GLN A 122 -21.67 6.74 -1.37
CA GLN A 122 -22.31 8.05 -1.24
C GLN A 122 -22.85 8.54 -2.59
N GLU A 123 -22.16 8.29 -3.70
CA GLU A 123 -22.67 8.69 -5.01
C GLU A 123 -23.90 7.87 -5.44
N ARG A 124 -23.96 6.59 -5.04
CA ARG A 124 -25.09 5.70 -5.34
C ARG A 124 -26.27 5.88 -4.40
N TYR A 125 -26.02 6.19 -3.13
CA TYR A 125 -27.00 6.33 -2.06
C TYR A 125 -26.84 7.69 -1.35
N PRO A 126 -26.99 8.83 -2.06
CA PRO A 126 -26.63 10.16 -1.55
C PRO A 126 -27.48 10.64 -0.38
N GLU A 127 -28.71 10.13 -0.24
CA GLU A 127 -29.61 10.48 0.87
C GLU A 127 -29.28 9.72 2.16
N GLU A 128 -28.62 8.56 2.05
CA GLU A 128 -28.42 7.63 3.18
C GLU A 128 -26.95 7.52 3.61
N VAL A 129 -26.01 7.76 2.71
CA VAL A 129 -24.57 7.64 2.98
C VAL A 129 -23.92 9.02 2.90
N THR A 130 -23.40 9.48 4.03
CA THR A 130 -22.60 10.71 4.10
C THR A 130 -21.21 10.37 4.61
N VAL A 131 -20.17 10.76 3.86
CA VAL A 131 -18.79 10.54 4.29
C VAL A 131 -18.23 11.80 4.93
N THR A 132 -17.79 11.67 6.18
CA THR A 132 -17.18 12.77 6.92
C THR A 132 -15.67 12.58 7.07
N PHE A 133 -14.95 13.70 7.20
CA PHE A 133 -13.52 13.64 7.57
C PHE A 133 -13.32 12.86 8.88
N ALA A 134 -14.21 13.07 9.86
CA ALA A 134 -14.15 12.41 11.15
C ALA A 134 -14.23 10.89 11.02
N GLN A 135 -15.10 10.36 10.16
CA GLN A 135 -15.20 8.92 9.89
C GLN A 135 -13.89 8.35 9.37
N VAL A 136 -13.30 8.97 8.34
CA VAL A 136 -12.05 8.48 7.73
C VAL A 136 -10.88 8.63 8.71
N PHE A 137 -10.80 9.76 9.40
CA PHE A 137 -9.75 10.07 10.36
C PHE A 137 -9.80 9.14 11.59
N ILE A 138 -10.94 9.07 12.28
CA ILE A 138 -11.09 8.33 13.54
C ILE A 138 -10.96 6.83 13.28
N SER A 139 -11.54 6.30 12.20
CA SER A 139 -11.40 4.87 11.86
C SER A 139 -9.94 4.49 11.60
N SER A 140 -9.21 5.27 10.80
CA SER A 140 -7.79 5.05 10.51
C SER A 140 -6.93 5.23 11.77
N LEU A 141 -7.22 6.24 12.59
CA LEU A 141 -6.50 6.53 13.83
C LEU A 141 -6.66 5.39 14.85
N LEU A 142 -7.90 5.02 15.17
CA LEU A 142 -8.18 3.96 16.15
C LEU A 142 -7.65 2.61 15.69
N GLY A 143 -7.77 2.31 14.39
CA GLY A 143 -7.14 1.13 13.80
C GLY A 143 -5.62 1.13 14.01
N GLY A 144 -4.95 2.22 13.64
CA GLY A 144 -3.50 2.34 13.84
C GLY A 144 -3.07 2.21 15.30
N ILE A 145 -3.78 2.85 16.22
CA ILE A 145 -3.52 2.75 17.67
C ILE A 145 -3.69 1.30 18.15
N LEU A 146 -4.78 0.62 17.77
CA LEU A 146 -4.99 -0.80 18.10
C LEU A 146 -3.86 -1.68 17.56
N GLY A 147 -3.42 -1.45 16.31
CA GLY A 147 -2.32 -2.19 15.70
C GLY A 147 -1.01 -2.06 16.47
N ILE A 148 -0.67 -0.84 16.93
CA ILE A 148 0.51 -0.60 17.78
C ILE A 148 0.37 -1.37 19.10
N LEU A 149 -0.75 -1.18 19.81
CA LEU A 149 -0.96 -1.74 21.14
C LEU A 149 -1.00 -3.27 21.13
N PHE A 150 -1.64 -3.89 20.14
CA PHE A 150 -1.71 -5.33 20.02
C PHE A 150 -0.41 -5.97 19.56
N LEU A 151 0.46 -5.24 18.85
CA LEU A 151 1.75 -5.78 18.41
C LEU A 151 2.80 -5.82 19.53
N ILE A 152 2.86 -4.79 20.38
CA ILE A 152 3.94 -4.62 21.38
C ILE A 152 4.19 -5.89 22.22
N PRO A 153 3.18 -6.60 22.75
CA PRO A 153 3.39 -7.85 23.49
C PRO A 153 4.16 -8.93 22.71
N PHE A 154 4.06 -8.94 21.38
CA PHE A 154 4.71 -9.92 20.52
C PHE A 154 6.09 -9.49 20.03
N ARG A 155 6.53 -8.26 20.31
CA ARG A 155 7.81 -7.72 19.85
C ARG A 155 8.96 -8.66 20.19
N LYS A 156 9.10 -9.04 21.46
CA LYS A 156 10.22 -9.86 21.94
C LYS A 156 10.30 -11.18 21.16
N TYR A 157 9.16 -11.85 20.99
CA TYR A 157 9.07 -13.10 20.24
C TYR A 157 9.57 -12.93 18.79
N PHE A 158 9.02 -11.99 18.04
CA PHE A 158 9.35 -11.83 16.62
C PHE A 158 10.75 -11.26 16.37
N VAL A 159 11.17 -10.31 17.20
CA VAL A 159 12.37 -9.50 16.96
C VAL A 159 13.61 -10.13 17.59
N SER A 160 13.47 -10.67 18.80
CA SER A 160 14.57 -11.23 19.61
C SER A 160 14.57 -12.75 19.60
N ASP A 161 13.48 -13.42 20.00
CA ASP A 161 13.49 -14.88 20.18
C ASP A 161 13.59 -15.64 18.86
N MET A 162 13.01 -15.08 17.78
CA MET A 162 13.09 -15.60 16.42
C MET A 162 14.22 -14.96 15.59
N HIS A 163 15.21 -14.34 16.25
CA HIS A 163 16.35 -13.74 15.57
C HIS A 163 17.11 -14.78 14.73
N GLY A 164 17.41 -14.43 13.47
CA GLY A 164 18.09 -15.30 12.53
C GLY A 164 17.23 -16.41 11.90
N LYS A 165 16.06 -16.70 12.47
CA LYS A 165 15.06 -17.62 11.89
C LYS A 165 14.18 -16.92 10.87
N TYR A 166 13.74 -15.71 11.22
CA TYR A 166 12.96 -14.89 10.31
C TYR A 166 13.87 -13.98 9.49
N PRO A 167 13.73 -13.98 8.15
CA PRO A 167 14.62 -13.23 7.26
C PRO A 167 14.40 -11.71 7.33
N PHE A 168 13.18 -11.24 7.60
CA PHE A 168 12.82 -9.82 7.54
C PHE A 168 13.45 -9.06 6.34
N PRO A 169 13.07 -9.40 5.09
CA PRO A 169 13.74 -8.87 3.89
C PRO A 169 13.69 -7.33 3.81
N GLU A 170 12.54 -6.76 4.17
CA GLU A 170 12.30 -5.31 4.12
C GLU A 170 13.10 -4.56 5.18
N ALA A 171 13.08 -5.06 6.43
CA ALA A 171 13.91 -4.51 7.50
C ALA A 171 15.39 -4.58 7.08
N THR A 172 15.82 -5.67 6.43
CA THR A 172 17.20 -5.86 5.99
C THR A 172 17.60 -4.76 5.00
N ALA A 173 16.78 -4.52 3.98
CA ALA A 173 17.02 -3.47 2.99
C ALA A 173 17.12 -2.07 3.64
N THR A 174 16.15 -1.73 4.50
CA THR A 174 16.13 -0.43 5.20
C THR A 174 17.32 -0.27 6.14
N THR A 175 17.70 -1.33 6.86
CA THR A 175 18.89 -1.32 7.73
C THR A 175 20.16 -1.08 6.94
N GLN A 176 20.34 -1.73 5.79
CA GLN A 176 21.52 -1.52 4.94
C GLN A 176 21.63 -0.08 4.45
N ILE A 177 20.52 0.58 4.16
CA ILE A 177 20.50 2.01 3.79
C ILE A 177 20.94 2.89 4.96
N LEU A 178 20.37 2.66 6.15
CA LEU A 178 20.70 3.45 7.34
C LEU A 178 22.18 3.29 7.74
N VAL A 179 22.75 2.09 7.59
CA VAL A 179 24.16 1.78 7.87
C VAL A 179 25.09 2.34 6.79
N SER A 180 24.78 2.13 5.50
CA SER A 180 25.59 2.67 4.39
C SER A 180 25.61 4.20 4.37
N GLY A 181 24.53 4.84 4.83
CA GLY A 181 24.46 6.27 5.05
C GLY A 181 25.50 6.82 6.03
N GLN A 182 25.83 6.05 7.08
CA GLN A 182 26.90 6.41 8.03
C GLN A 182 28.30 6.26 7.42
N LYS A 183 28.46 5.44 6.37
CA LYS A 183 29.74 5.23 5.67
C LYS A 183 30.09 6.39 4.71
N GLY A 184 29.25 7.43 4.61
CA GLY A 184 29.57 8.67 3.87
C GLY A 184 29.31 8.62 2.36
N GLY A 185 28.43 7.73 1.88
CA GLY A 185 28.06 7.65 0.46
C GLY A 185 27.04 8.71 0.01
N ASP A 186 27.22 9.26 -1.20
CA ASP A 186 26.30 10.22 -1.84
C ASP A 186 25.03 9.54 -2.43
N GLN A 187 24.35 8.71 -1.65
CA GLN A 187 23.12 8.02 -2.07
C GLN A 187 21.90 8.97 -2.09
N ALA A 188 21.93 10.05 -1.33
CA ALA A 188 20.84 11.02 -1.27
C ALA A 188 20.67 11.82 -2.55
N LYS A 189 21.78 12.22 -3.20
CA LYS A 189 21.75 13.07 -4.40
C LYS A 189 21.06 12.40 -5.59
N PRO A 190 21.32 11.12 -5.94
CA PRO A 190 20.57 10.45 -7.00
C PRO A 190 19.07 10.35 -6.69
N LEU A 191 18.67 10.15 -5.43
CA LEU A 191 17.25 10.07 -5.05
C LEU A 191 16.57 11.43 -5.20
N LEU A 192 17.16 12.49 -4.66
CA LEU A 192 16.62 13.85 -4.78
C LEU A 192 16.54 14.29 -6.23
N THR A 193 17.55 13.96 -7.03
CA THR A 193 17.56 14.26 -8.48
C THR A 193 16.45 13.50 -9.20
N ALA A 194 16.29 12.21 -8.92
CA ALA A 194 15.20 11.43 -9.50
C ALA A 194 13.82 11.92 -9.03
N GLY A 195 13.68 12.28 -7.75
CA GLY A 195 12.47 12.90 -7.21
C GLY A 195 12.11 14.20 -7.89
N LEU A 196 13.08 15.07 -8.13
CA LEU A 196 12.85 16.31 -8.86
C LEU A 196 12.47 16.05 -10.32
N ILE A 197 13.16 15.13 -11.01
CA ILE A 197 12.85 14.78 -12.41
C ILE A 197 11.45 14.17 -12.51
N GLY A 198 11.15 13.14 -11.71
CA GLY A 198 9.84 12.48 -11.73
C GLY A 198 8.72 13.42 -11.27
N GLY A 199 8.98 14.25 -10.26
CA GLY A 199 8.06 15.27 -9.79
C GLY A 199 7.75 16.31 -10.85
N LEU A 200 8.75 16.93 -11.47
CA LEU A 200 8.52 17.90 -12.54
C LEU A 200 7.83 17.26 -13.75
N TYR A 201 8.23 16.05 -14.13
CA TYR A 201 7.64 15.32 -15.25
C TYR A 201 6.13 15.08 -15.03
N ASP A 202 5.74 14.52 -13.89
CA ASP A 202 4.34 14.24 -13.59
C ASP A 202 3.56 15.55 -13.28
N PHE A 203 4.18 16.55 -12.63
CA PHE A 203 3.57 17.87 -12.37
C PHE A 203 3.20 18.58 -13.67
N ILE A 204 4.16 18.65 -14.62
CA ILE A 204 3.97 19.34 -15.88
C ILE A 204 2.80 18.73 -16.66
N THR A 205 2.71 17.40 -16.65
CA THR A 205 1.64 16.66 -17.31
C THR A 205 0.31 16.89 -16.62
N ALA A 206 0.23 16.69 -15.29
CA ALA A 206 -1.01 16.74 -14.53
C ALA A 206 -1.59 18.16 -14.36
N THR A 207 -0.73 19.18 -14.28
CA THR A 207 -1.15 20.57 -13.99
C THR A 207 -1.37 21.41 -15.25
N PHE A 208 -0.48 21.30 -16.25
CA PHE A 208 -0.55 22.14 -17.46
C PHE A 208 -1.03 21.36 -18.70
N GLY A 209 -1.04 20.02 -18.66
CA GLY A 209 -1.42 19.21 -19.81
C GLY A 209 -0.48 19.36 -21.01
N LEU A 210 0.83 19.58 -20.78
CA LEU A 210 1.81 19.79 -21.87
C LEU A 210 1.89 18.60 -22.85
N TRP A 211 1.52 17.40 -22.40
CA TRP A 211 1.26 16.23 -23.24
C TRP A 211 0.18 15.37 -22.59
N ASN A 212 -0.33 14.38 -23.31
CA ASN A 212 -1.36 13.49 -22.78
C ASN A 212 -0.77 12.53 -21.75
N GLU A 213 -1.48 12.30 -20.63
CA GLU A 213 -1.06 11.28 -19.64
C GLU A 213 -1.07 9.86 -20.22
N ASN A 214 -1.88 9.62 -21.25
CA ASN A 214 -2.08 8.32 -21.87
C ASN A 214 -1.85 8.39 -23.38
N PHE A 215 -1.10 7.41 -23.90
CA PHE A 215 -1.07 7.11 -25.32
C PHE A 215 -2.06 5.99 -25.63
N THR A 216 -2.82 6.10 -26.72
CA THR A 216 -3.75 5.07 -27.21
C THR A 216 -3.53 4.76 -28.68
N THR A 217 -3.71 3.50 -29.10
CA THR A 217 -3.65 3.14 -30.53
C THR A 217 -4.69 3.85 -31.39
N ARG A 218 -5.74 4.44 -30.78
CA ARG A 218 -6.72 5.28 -31.49
C ARG A 218 -6.13 6.55 -32.12
N VAL A 219 -4.84 6.89 -31.90
CA VAL A 219 -4.18 8.00 -32.60
C VAL A 219 -4.06 7.80 -34.11
N CYS A 220 -4.15 6.56 -34.59
CA CYS A 220 -4.11 6.26 -36.01
C CYS A 220 -5.40 5.56 -36.45
N GLN A 221 -5.80 5.80 -37.69
CA GLN A 221 -7.05 5.28 -38.27
C GLN A 221 -7.13 3.74 -38.24
N LEU A 222 -5.99 3.05 -38.32
CA LEU A 222 -5.91 1.60 -38.17
C LEU A 222 -6.28 1.16 -36.75
N GLY A 223 -5.77 1.86 -35.73
CA GLY A 223 -6.06 1.55 -34.33
C GLY A 223 -7.48 1.94 -33.91
N GLU A 224 -8.08 2.97 -34.51
CA GLU A 224 -9.50 3.30 -34.38
C GLU A 224 -10.37 2.20 -35.00
N THR A 225 -10.05 1.77 -36.22
CA THR A 225 -10.77 0.67 -36.90
C THR A 225 -10.70 -0.64 -36.11
N LEU A 226 -9.53 -0.97 -35.53
CA LEU A 226 -9.36 -2.15 -34.66
C LEU A 226 -10.14 -2.02 -33.35
N ALA A 227 -10.18 -0.82 -32.76
CA ALA A 227 -10.97 -0.56 -31.57
C ALA A 227 -12.48 -0.71 -31.83
N ASP A 228 -12.96 -0.26 -32.98
CA ASP A 228 -14.39 -0.27 -33.28
C ASP A 228 -14.88 -1.63 -33.74
N LYS A 229 -14.11 -2.30 -34.63
CA LYS A 229 -14.51 -3.56 -35.26
C LYS A 229 -14.06 -4.80 -34.49
N ALA A 230 -12.84 -4.80 -33.96
CA ALA A 230 -12.27 -5.96 -33.25
C ALA A 230 -12.28 -5.80 -31.73
N LYS A 231 -12.70 -4.62 -31.22
CA LYS A 231 -12.67 -4.26 -29.81
C LYS A 231 -11.28 -4.35 -29.17
N LEU A 232 -10.23 -4.26 -30.00
CA LEU A 232 -8.82 -4.33 -29.57
C LEU A 232 -8.25 -2.92 -29.39
N VAL A 233 -7.83 -2.62 -28.17
CA VAL A 233 -7.23 -1.33 -27.81
C VAL A 233 -5.92 -1.57 -27.06
N PHE A 234 -4.91 -0.77 -27.37
CA PHE A 234 -3.71 -0.66 -26.55
C PHE A 234 -3.59 0.75 -26.01
N LYS A 235 -3.38 0.87 -24.70
CA LYS A 235 -3.16 2.14 -24.01
C LYS A 235 -1.96 2.00 -23.08
N VAL A 236 -1.21 3.09 -22.90
CA VAL A 236 -0.08 3.15 -21.96
C VAL A 236 -0.03 4.52 -21.30
N ASN A 237 0.01 4.55 -19.97
CA ASN A 237 0.23 5.75 -19.19
C ASN A 237 1.72 6.10 -19.17
N THR A 238 2.08 7.36 -19.37
CA THR A 238 3.48 7.77 -19.48
C THR A 238 4.07 8.29 -18.18
N GLY A 239 3.38 8.14 -17.04
CA GLY A 239 3.76 8.69 -15.75
C GLY A 239 5.05 8.11 -15.15
N ALA A 240 5.86 8.98 -14.56
CA ALA A 240 7.13 8.60 -13.93
C ALA A 240 6.90 7.76 -12.67
N ALA A 241 5.90 8.09 -11.85
CA ALA A 241 5.58 7.35 -10.65
C ALA A 241 5.19 5.88 -10.93
N VAL A 242 4.39 5.63 -11.97
CA VAL A 242 3.95 4.26 -12.34
C VAL A 242 5.11 3.45 -12.92
N LEU A 243 5.99 4.07 -13.71
CA LEU A 243 7.23 3.45 -14.20
C LEU A 243 8.15 3.05 -13.03
N GLY A 244 8.33 3.95 -12.06
CA GLY A 244 9.11 3.69 -10.85
C GLY A 244 8.51 2.53 -10.04
N LEU A 245 7.20 2.51 -9.85
CA LEU A 245 6.49 1.42 -9.17
C LEU A 245 6.75 0.07 -9.86
N GLY A 246 6.71 0.04 -11.19
CA GLY A 246 7.02 -1.16 -11.98
C GLY A 246 8.41 -1.72 -11.72
N TYR A 247 9.41 -0.83 -11.59
CA TYR A 247 10.79 -1.23 -11.28
C TYR A 247 10.89 -1.91 -9.89
N ILE A 248 10.17 -1.38 -8.89
CA ILE A 248 10.17 -1.92 -7.53
C ILE A 248 9.43 -3.25 -7.46
N VAL A 249 8.27 -3.35 -8.11
CA VAL A 249 7.47 -4.60 -8.18
C VAL A 249 8.24 -5.71 -8.89
N GLY A 250 9.06 -5.34 -9.89
CA GLY A 250 9.91 -6.26 -10.63
C GLY A 250 9.18 -7.05 -11.73
N LEU A 251 9.94 -7.56 -12.69
CA LEU A 251 9.41 -8.13 -13.93
C LEU A 251 8.40 -9.25 -13.72
N LYS A 252 8.67 -10.18 -12.79
CA LYS A 252 7.81 -11.36 -12.59
C LYS A 252 6.39 -10.98 -12.20
N TYR A 253 6.23 -10.12 -11.19
CA TYR A 253 4.91 -9.69 -10.70
C TYR A 253 4.27 -8.70 -11.66
N ALA A 254 5.04 -7.75 -12.21
CA ALA A 254 4.53 -6.80 -13.19
C ALA A 254 3.99 -7.51 -14.45
N ALA A 255 4.65 -8.59 -14.90
CA ALA A 255 4.16 -9.41 -16.01
C ALA A 255 2.85 -10.12 -15.68
N ILE A 256 2.70 -10.71 -14.48
CA ILE A 256 1.45 -11.38 -14.08
C ILE A 256 0.28 -10.40 -14.05
N ILE A 257 0.49 -9.18 -13.51
CA ILE A 257 -0.53 -8.13 -13.48
C ILE A 257 -0.88 -7.70 -14.91
N CYS A 258 0.13 -7.41 -15.74
CA CYS A 258 -0.08 -7.02 -17.13
C CYS A 258 -0.80 -8.10 -17.95
N PHE A 259 -0.47 -9.38 -17.77
CA PHE A 259 -1.17 -10.48 -18.43
C PHE A 259 -2.63 -10.58 -18.01
N GLY A 260 -2.98 -10.23 -16.76
CA GLY A 260 -4.37 -10.10 -16.33
C GLY A 260 -5.15 -9.07 -17.16
N SER A 261 -4.55 -7.91 -17.40
CA SER A 261 -5.17 -6.89 -18.26
C SER A 261 -5.23 -7.33 -19.71
N LEU A 262 -4.14 -7.86 -20.27
CA LEU A 262 -4.12 -8.32 -21.66
C LEU A 262 -5.13 -9.44 -21.89
N PHE A 263 -5.31 -10.34 -20.91
CA PHE A 263 -6.37 -11.35 -20.96
C PHE A 263 -7.75 -10.70 -21.06
N VAL A 264 -8.04 -9.67 -20.26
CA VAL A 264 -9.34 -8.98 -20.35
C VAL A 264 -9.48 -8.23 -21.67
N TRP A 265 -8.52 -7.38 -22.00
CA TRP A 265 -8.63 -6.44 -23.11
C TRP A 265 -8.47 -7.08 -24.49
N TRP A 266 -7.69 -8.15 -24.61
CA TRP A 266 -7.39 -8.78 -25.90
C TRP A 266 -8.05 -10.14 -26.10
N ILE A 267 -8.55 -10.77 -25.03
CA ILE A 267 -9.20 -12.09 -25.12
C ILE A 267 -10.65 -12.01 -24.66
N LEU A 268 -10.90 -11.53 -23.45
CA LEU A 268 -12.23 -11.58 -22.85
C LEU A 268 -13.20 -10.59 -23.51
N ILE A 269 -12.83 -9.33 -23.71
CA ILE A 269 -13.70 -8.31 -24.31
C ILE A 269 -14.01 -8.67 -25.79
N PRO A 270 -13.01 -8.91 -26.66
CA PRO A 270 -13.28 -9.35 -28.03
C PRO A 270 -14.04 -10.69 -28.06
N GLY A 271 -13.68 -11.64 -27.20
CA GLY A 271 -14.33 -12.94 -27.13
C GLY A 271 -15.81 -12.86 -26.74
N LEU A 272 -16.15 -12.03 -25.74
CA LEU A 272 -17.54 -11.75 -25.37
C LEU A 272 -18.29 -11.12 -26.54
N SER A 273 -17.70 -10.10 -27.19
CA SER A 273 -18.32 -9.43 -28.34
C SER A 273 -18.54 -10.38 -29.52
N LEU A 274 -17.64 -11.35 -29.76
CA LEU A 274 -17.78 -12.35 -30.83
C LEU A 274 -18.83 -13.42 -30.52
N ILE A 275 -18.90 -13.91 -29.28
CA ILE A 275 -19.77 -15.03 -28.90
C ILE A 275 -21.20 -14.56 -28.61
N CYS A 276 -21.34 -13.37 -28.02
CA CYS A 276 -22.61 -12.84 -27.51
C CYS A 276 -22.95 -11.47 -28.13
N GLY A 277 -22.40 -11.14 -29.29
CA GLY A 277 -22.51 -9.82 -29.93
C GLY A 277 -23.95 -9.36 -30.18
N ASP A 278 -24.83 -10.26 -30.59
CA ASP A 278 -26.24 -9.97 -30.90
C ASP A 278 -27.14 -9.96 -29.65
N MET A 279 -26.61 -10.32 -28.47
CA MET A 279 -27.38 -10.45 -27.25
C MET A 279 -27.33 -9.16 -26.42
N VAL A 280 -28.45 -8.82 -25.79
CA VAL A 280 -28.53 -7.83 -24.71
C VAL A 280 -28.43 -8.60 -23.39
N LEU A 281 -27.26 -8.54 -22.75
CA LEU A 281 -26.99 -9.22 -21.48
C LEU A 281 -27.20 -8.25 -20.32
N ASN A 282 -28.44 -8.13 -19.85
CA ASN A 282 -28.88 -7.16 -18.84
C ASN A 282 -29.28 -7.79 -17.49
N GLN A 283 -28.99 -9.07 -17.28
CA GLN A 283 -29.44 -9.85 -16.11
C GLN A 283 -29.05 -9.26 -14.75
N TRP A 284 -28.01 -8.42 -14.70
CA TRP A 284 -27.51 -7.76 -13.49
C TRP A 284 -27.58 -6.23 -13.56
N ASN A 285 -27.87 -5.65 -14.73
CA ASN A 285 -28.13 -4.23 -14.89
C ASN A 285 -29.21 -4.02 -15.96
N PRO A 286 -30.47 -3.77 -15.57
CA PRO A 286 -31.58 -3.52 -16.49
C PRO A 286 -31.40 -2.30 -17.39
N GLU A 287 -30.53 -1.35 -17.03
CA GLU A 287 -30.24 -0.15 -17.84
C GLU A 287 -29.47 -0.47 -19.12
N ILE A 288 -28.87 -1.67 -19.20
CA ILE A 288 -28.21 -2.15 -20.41
C ILE A 288 -29.27 -2.51 -21.44
N THR A 289 -29.43 -1.64 -22.44
CA THR A 289 -30.41 -1.79 -23.53
C THR A 289 -29.79 -2.11 -24.89
N GLN A 290 -28.48 -1.89 -25.04
CA GLN A 290 -27.76 -2.12 -26.28
C GLN A 290 -27.16 -3.53 -26.37
N THR A 291 -27.01 -4.05 -27.59
CA THR A 291 -26.34 -5.33 -27.84
C THR A 291 -24.84 -5.21 -27.60
N MET A 292 -24.18 -6.30 -27.24
CA MET A 292 -22.76 -6.25 -26.90
C MET A 292 -21.85 -5.88 -28.10
N ALA A 293 -22.30 -6.11 -29.34
CA ALA A 293 -21.60 -5.63 -30.54
C ALA A 293 -21.62 -4.09 -30.67
N ALA A 294 -22.74 -3.46 -30.25
CA ALA A 294 -22.92 -2.01 -30.29
C ALA A 294 -22.15 -1.28 -29.17
N MET A 295 -21.78 -1.99 -28.10
CA MET A 295 -20.97 -1.45 -27.02
C MET A 295 -19.54 -1.13 -27.47
N SER A 296 -18.98 -0.06 -26.91
CA SER A 296 -17.54 0.19 -26.91
C SER A 296 -16.80 -0.85 -26.06
N PRO A 297 -15.50 -1.10 -26.32
CA PRO A 297 -14.68 -1.96 -25.47
C PRO A 297 -14.70 -1.52 -24.00
N GLU A 298 -14.70 -0.22 -23.75
CA GLU A 298 -14.78 0.37 -22.41
C GLU A 298 -16.11 0.07 -21.70
N GLU A 299 -17.25 0.09 -22.41
CA GLU A 299 -18.54 -0.29 -21.83
C GLU A 299 -18.60 -1.79 -21.51
N ILE A 300 -18.06 -2.65 -22.38
CA ILE A 300 -17.96 -4.10 -22.12
C ILE A 300 -17.07 -4.33 -20.89
N PHE A 301 -15.96 -3.60 -20.79
CA PHE A 301 -15.08 -3.67 -19.64
C PHE A 301 -15.82 -3.32 -18.34
N ASN A 302 -16.48 -2.16 -18.31
CA ASN A 302 -17.13 -1.64 -17.11
C ASN A 302 -18.33 -2.47 -16.66
N ASN A 303 -19.15 -2.95 -17.60
CA ASN A 303 -20.39 -3.67 -17.31
C ASN A 303 -20.20 -5.18 -17.09
N TYR A 304 -19.13 -5.78 -17.63
CA TYR A 304 -18.93 -7.23 -17.65
C TYR A 304 -17.57 -7.63 -17.06
N ALA A 305 -16.48 -7.23 -17.73
CA ALA A 305 -15.15 -7.76 -17.42
C ALA A 305 -14.66 -7.36 -16.02
N LYS A 306 -14.96 -6.13 -15.60
CA LYS A 306 -14.63 -5.60 -14.28
C LYS A 306 -15.23 -6.46 -13.16
N SER A 307 -16.48 -6.91 -13.33
CA SER A 307 -17.14 -7.84 -12.41
C SER A 307 -16.45 -9.20 -12.35
N ILE A 308 -16.00 -9.74 -13.48
CA ILE A 308 -15.21 -10.99 -13.51
C ILE A 308 -13.89 -10.80 -12.74
N GLY A 309 -13.21 -9.66 -12.93
CA GLY A 309 -12.02 -9.28 -12.14
C GLY A 309 -12.31 -9.24 -10.62
N ILE A 310 -13.43 -8.62 -10.20
CA ILE A 310 -13.86 -8.57 -8.80
C ILE A 310 -14.06 -9.98 -8.22
N GLY A 311 -14.74 -10.87 -8.95
CA GLY A 311 -14.92 -12.27 -8.54
C GLY A 311 -13.58 -13.00 -8.36
N GLY A 312 -12.63 -12.75 -9.26
CA GLY A 312 -11.27 -13.27 -9.17
C GLY A 312 -10.51 -12.74 -7.95
N ILE A 313 -10.59 -11.44 -7.67
CA ILE A 313 -9.99 -10.80 -6.48
C ILE A 313 -10.61 -11.40 -5.21
N ALA A 314 -11.93 -11.55 -5.19
CA ALA A 314 -12.66 -12.08 -4.05
C ALA A 314 -12.22 -13.52 -3.72
N MET A 315 -12.19 -14.39 -4.73
CA MET A 315 -11.75 -15.77 -4.57
C MET A 315 -10.25 -15.88 -4.25
N ALA A 316 -9.41 -15.02 -4.84
CA ALA A 316 -8.00 -14.95 -4.48
C ALA A 316 -7.80 -14.55 -3.01
N GLY A 317 -8.65 -13.65 -2.48
CA GLY A 317 -8.74 -13.34 -1.06
C GLY A 317 -9.04 -14.58 -0.23
N ILE A 318 -10.09 -15.34 -0.59
CA ILE A 318 -10.46 -16.61 0.08
C ILE A 318 -9.32 -17.64 0.04
N LEU A 319 -8.68 -17.83 -1.11
CA LEU A 319 -7.52 -18.73 -1.26
C LEU A 319 -6.33 -18.28 -0.40
N GLY A 320 -6.12 -16.97 -0.28
CA GLY A 320 -5.14 -16.37 0.62
C GLY A 320 -5.39 -16.77 2.09
N ILE A 321 -6.65 -16.77 2.53
CA ILE A 321 -7.05 -17.21 3.87
C ILE A 321 -6.73 -18.70 4.07
N ILE A 322 -7.15 -19.56 3.13
CA ILE A 322 -6.94 -21.01 3.20
C ILE A 322 -5.44 -21.31 3.35
N LYS A 323 -4.59 -20.63 2.57
CA LYS A 323 -3.13 -20.76 2.64
C LYS A 323 -2.54 -20.22 3.95
N SER A 324 -3.12 -19.14 4.48
CA SER A 324 -2.66 -18.50 5.72
C SER A 324 -3.16 -19.20 6.98
N TRP A 325 -4.04 -20.21 6.87
CA TRP A 325 -4.65 -20.91 8.00
C TRP A 325 -3.64 -21.53 8.97
N GLY A 326 -2.50 -22.03 8.46
CA GLY A 326 -1.41 -22.53 9.30
C GLY A 326 -0.76 -21.43 10.14
N ILE A 327 -0.55 -20.25 9.54
CA ILE A 327 -0.03 -19.06 10.23
C ILE A 327 -1.02 -18.59 11.28
N ILE A 328 -2.31 -18.48 10.92
CA ILE A 328 -3.39 -18.10 11.84
C ILE A 328 -3.43 -19.02 13.05
N LYS A 329 -3.41 -20.35 12.86
CA LYS A 329 -3.38 -21.32 13.95
C LYS A 329 -2.15 -21.15 14.86
N SER A 330 -0.97 -20.98 14.26
CA SER A 330 0.26 -20.76 15.03
C SER A 330 0.21 -19.47 15.84
N ALA A 331 -0.39 -18.42 15.29
CA ALA A 331 -0.48 -17.11 15.89
C ALA A 331 -1.49 -17.07 17.05
N VAL A 332 -2.63 -17.78 16.92
CA VAL A 332 -3.57 -18.01 18.03
C VAL A 332 -2.91 -18.78 19.18
N GLY A 333 -2.14 -19.82 18.86
CA GLY A 333 -1.38 -20.59 19.86
C GLY A 333 -0.34 -19.74 20.58
N LEU A 334 0.35 -18.85 19.85
CA LEU A 334 1.32 -17.91 20.40
C LEU A 334 0.64 -16.88 21.32
N ALA A 335 -0.47 -16.28 20.87
CA ALA A 335 -1.25 -15.35 21.68
C ALA A 335 -1.72 -15.98 23.00
N ALA A 336 -2.21 -17.22 22.96
CA ALA A 336 -2.63 -17.94 24.16
C ALA A 336 -1.47 -18.27 25.12
N LYS A 337 -0.25 -18.45 24.60
CA LYS A 337 0.96 -18.75 25.39
C LYS A 337 1.55 -17.49 26.02
N GLU A 338 1.65 -16.40 25.27
CA GLU A 338 2.16 -15.11 25.76
C GLU A 338 1.23 -14.47 26.79
N LEU A 339 -0.10 -14.57 26.61
CA LEU A 339 -1.06 -14.10 27.61
C LEU A 339 -1.02 -14.89 28.94
N LYS A 340 -0.45 -16.10 28.96
CA LYS A 340 -0.24 -16.92 30.17
C LYS A 340 1.13 -16.73 30.81
N GLY A 341 2.09 -16.10 30.12
CA GLY A 341 3.42 -15.84 30.64
C GLY A 341 3.42 -14.66 31.62
N LYS A 342 3.84 -14.87 32.87
CA LYS A 342 4.14 -13.76 33.79
C LYS A 342 5.43 -13.08 33.31
N SER A 343 5.34 -11.81 32.95
CA SER A 343 6.50 -10.94 32.75
C SER A 343 6.96 -10.42 34.12
N ASP A 344 7.97 -11.05 34.71
CA ASP A 344 8.61 -10.57 35.94
C ASP A 344 9.77 -9.58 35.67
N ALA A 345 9.89 -8.64 36.61
CA ALA A 345 10.99 -7.70 36.92
C ALA A 345 11.33 -6.53 35.94
N GLU A 346 10.81 -5.34 36.27
CA GLU A 346 11.13 -4.03 35.66
C GLU A 346 12.45 -3.38 36.16
N ALA A 347 13.27 -4.05 36.97
CA ALA A 347 14.49 -3.46 37.52
C ALA A 347 15.75 -3.92 36.77
N GLN A 348 16.46 -2.96 36.14
CA GLN A 348 17.73 -3.10 35.39
C GLN A 348 17.67 -3.67 33.97
N MET A 349 16.66 -3.32 33.17
CA MET A 349 16.64 -3.68 31.75
C MET A 349 17.50 -2.73 30.89
N MET A 350 18.35 -3.27 30.02
CA MET A 350 19.13 -2.50 29.03
C MET A 350 18.22 -1.69 28.10
N ARG A 351 18.68 -0.52 27.63
CA ARG A 351 17.86 0.38 26.80
C ARG A 351 17.29 -0.29 25.54
N THR A 352 18.04 -1.20 24.93
CA THR A 352 17.67 -1.90 23.68
C THR A 352 16.62 -2.99 23.88
N GLN A 353 16.30 -3.31 25.14
CA GLN A 353 15.28 -4.27 25.53
C GLN A 353 14.08 -3.61 26.23
N ARG A 354 14.14 -2.29 26.46
CA ARG A 354 13.11 -1.57 27.20
C ARG A 354 11.95 -1.19 26.28
N ASP A 355 10.82 -1.89 26.46
CA ASP A 355 9.52 -1.60 25.85
C ASP A 355 8.66 -0.71 26.76
N LEU A 356 7.52 -0.22 26.26
CA LEU A 356 6.46 0.38 27.06
C LEU A 356 5.90 -0.64 28.07
N SER A 357 5.55 -0.18 29.27
CA SER A 357 5.09 -1.09 30.33
C SER A 357 3.79 -1.78 29.94
N MET A 358 3.63 -3.06 30.30
CA MET A 358 2.40 -3.82 30.01
C MET A 358 1.15 -3.18 30.63
N LYS A 359 1.31 -2.41 31.73
CA LYS A 359 0.23 -1.60 32.31
C LYS A 359 -0.24 -0.52 31.34
N PHE A 360 0.68 0.21 30.70
CA PHE A 360 0.33 1.21 29.69
C PHE A 360 -0.35 0.55 28.49
N ILE A 361 0.15 -0.60 28.03
CA ILE A 361 -0.44 -1.34 26.91
C ILE A 361 -1.87 -1.81 27.23
N ALA A 362 -2.09 -2.38 28.40
CA ALA A 362 -3.41 -2.86 28.82
C ALA A 362 -4.41 -1.70 28.96
N ILE A 363 -4.03 -0.63 29.68
CA ILE A 363 -4.87 0.56 29.86
C ILE A 363 -5.14 1.24 28.51
N GLY A 364 -4.11 1.42 27.69
CA GLY A 364 -4.22 1.99 26.35
C GLY A 364 -5.16 1.18 25.45
N SER A 365 -5.10 -0.14 25.51
CA SER A 365 -5.99 -1.03 24.74
C SER A 365 -7.44 -0.88 25.19
N ILE A 366 -7.70 -0.85 26.50
CA ILE A 366 -9.04 -0.64 27.05
C ILE A 366 -9.59 0.72 26.64
N ILE A 367 -8.81 1.80 26.81
CA ILE A 367 -9.21 3.15 26.42
C ILE A 367 -9.51 3.21 24.92
N THR A 368 -8.65 2.62 24.08
CA THR A 368 -8.85 2.61 22.63
C THR A 368 -10.13 1.85 22.27
N LEU A 369 -10.38 0.69 22.88
CA LEU A 369 -11.63 -0.06 22.65
C LEU A 369 -12.86 0.74 23.10
N ILE A 370 -12.80 1.48 24.22
CA ILE A 370 -13.88 2.37 24.63
C ILE A 370 -14.09 3.48 23.59
N LEU A 371 -13.02 4.08 23.06
CA LEU A 371 -13.14 5.08 22.00
C LEU A 371 -13.75 4.49 20.71
N VAL A 372 -13.40 3.25 20.36
CA VAL A 372 -14.05 2.53 19.25
C VAL A 372 -15.53 2.32 19.57
N VAL A 373 -15.91 1.91 20.79
CA VAL A 373 -17.33 1.79 21.20
C VAL A 373 -18.07 3.11 20.99
N LEU A 374 -17.51 4.21 21.50
CA LEU A 374 -18.14 5.53 21.39
C LEU A 374 -18.26 5.96 19.92
N PHE A 375 -17.22 5.78 19.13
CA PHE A 375 -17.23 6.10 17.70
C PHE A 375 -18.29 5.29 16.96
N PHE A 376 -18.34 3.96 17.17
CA PHE A 376 -19.33 3.11 16.52
C PHE A 376 -20.75 3.41 17.00
N TYR A 377 -20.95 3.66 18.30
CA TYR A 377 -22.27 3.95 18.84
C TYR A 377 -22.85 5.25 18.31
N PHE A 378 -22.09 6.34 18.37
CA PHE A 378 -22.59 7.67 18.03
C PHE A 378 -22.58 7.96 16.52
N ASP A 379 -21.53 7.56 15.82
CA ASP A 379 -21.32 7.98 14.42
C ASP A 379 -21.77 6.90 13.42
N VAL A 380 -21.48 5.63 13.68
CA VAL A 380 -21.70 4.54 12.70
C VAL A 380 -23.05 3.84 12.86
N MET A 381 -23.47 3.55 14.09
CA MET A 381 -24.63 2.71 14.42
C MET A 381 -25.85 3.51 14.90
N GLN A 382 -25.77 4.85 14.89
CA GLN A 382 -26.87 5.76 15.21
C GLN A 382 -27.56 5.45 16.56
N GLY A 383 -26.79 5.06 17.58
CA GLY A 383 -27.29 4.74 18.91
C GLY A 383 -27.78 3.29 19.11
N ASN A 384 -27.64 2.40 18.12
CA ASN A 384 -28.01 1.00 18.28
C ASN A 384 -26.98 0.23 19.13
N VAL A 385 -27.38 -0.13 20.36
CA VAL A 385 -26.53 -0.85 21.32
C VAL A 385 -26.16 -2.25 20.81
N LEU A 386 -27.10 -3.00 20.25
CA LEU A 386 -26.87 -4.38 19.81
C LEU A 386 -25.83 -4.41 18.68
N HIS A 387 -26.03 -3.58 17.66
CA HIS A 387 -25.11 -3.50 16.51
C HIS A 387 -23.73 -3.02 16.93
N THR A 388 -23.66 -2.08 17.88
CA THR A 388 -22.39 -1.60 18.46
C THR A 388 -21.64 -2.71 19.18
N ILE A 389 -22.30 -3.46 20.07
CA ILE A 389 -21.64 -4.55 20.82
C ILE A 389 -21.09 -5.60 19.85
N VAL A 390 -21.90 -6.00 18.86
CA VAL A 390 -21.50 -6.99 17.85
C VAL A 390 -20.31 -6.47 17.04
N ALA A 391 -20.36 -5.22 16.57
CA ALA A 391 -19.26 -4.61 15.82
C ALA A 391 -17.96 -4.56 16.61
N ILE A 392 -18.02 -4.23 17.91
CA ILE A 392 -16.83 -4.16 18.76
C ILE A 392 -16.22 -5.54 19.01
N LEU A 393 -17.05 -6.57 19.23
CA LEU A 393 -16.56 -7.94 19.34
C LEU A 393 -15.85 -8.39 18.06
N LEU A 394 -16.41 -8.05 16.90
CA LEU A 394 -15.80 -8.33 15.60
C LEU A 394 -14.49 -7.56 15.40
N VAL A 395 -14.50 -6.24 15.60
CA VAL A 395 -13.31 -5.39 15.42
C VAL A 395 -12.19 -5.81 16.36
N ALA A 396 -12.48 -5.96 17.66
CA ALA A 396 -11.46 -6.35 18.64
C ALA A 396 -10.91 -7.76 18.37
N GLY A 397 -11.80 -8.73 18.12
CA GLY A 397 -11.41 -10.12 17.87
C GLY A 397 -10.61 -10.28 16.58
N ILE A 398 -11.08 -9.69 15.47
CA ILE A 398 -10.42 -9.80 14.16
C ILE A 398 -9.13 -8.99 14.14
N ALA A 399 -9.11 -7.75 14.66
CA ALA A 399 -7.89 -6.93 14.69
C ALA A 399 -6.78 -7.59 15.52
N PHE A 400 -7.13 -8.15 16.68
CA PHE A 400 -6.16 -8.87 17.52
C PHE A 400 -5.58 -10.09 16.79
N LEU A 401 -6.46 -10.93 16.20
CA LEU A 401 -6.05 -12.09 15.42
C LEU A 401 -5.13 -11.69 14.26
N PHE A 402 -5.53 -10.70 13.47
CA PHE A 402 -4.83 -10.33 12.25
C PHE A 402 -3.53 -9.57 12.50
N THR A 403 -3.40 -8.87 13.63
CA THR A 403 -2.13 -8.26 14.07
C THR A 403 -1.02 -9.32 14.12
N THR A 404 -1.31 -10.47 14.75
CA THR A 404 -0.33 -11.57 14.89
C THR A 404 0.00 -12.24 13.56
N VAL A 405 -1.00 -12.38 12.68
CA VAL A 405 -0.85 -12.95 11.33
C VAL A 405 -0.01 -12.05 10.43
N ALA A 406 -0.27 -10.73 10.46
CA ALA A 406 0.46 -9.74 9.70
C ALA A 406 1.94 -9.71 10.10
N ALA A 407 2.22 -9.66 11.41
CA ALA A 407 3.58 -9.69 11.93
C ALA A 407 4.36 -10.93 11.47
N ASN A 408 3.72 -12.10 11.50
CA ASN A 408 4.33 -13.34 11.03
C ASN A 408 4.57 -13.36 9.51
N ALA A 409 3.57 -12.94 8.72
CA ALA A 409 3.66 -12.88 7.27
C ALA A 409 4.79 -11.95 6.81
N ILE A 410 4.94 -10.78 7.43
CA ILE A 410 6.04 -9.85 7.13
C ILE A 410 7.39 -10.41 7.55
N ALA A 411 7.49 -11.02 8.74
CA ALA A 411 8.74 -11.56 9.22
C ALA A 411 9.34 -12.61 8.25
N ILE A 412 8.47 -13.40 7.60
CA ILE A 412 8.85 -14.47 6.67
C ILE A 412 8.96 -13.98 5.21
N VAL A 413 7.90 -13.36 4.69
CA VAL A 413 7.73 -13.07 3.26
C VAL A 413 8.12 -11.62 2.92
N GLY A 414 8.10 -10.72 3.90
CA GLY A 414 8.38 -9.29 3.71
C GLY A 414 7.22 -8.50 3.11
N THR A 415 5.99 -9.04 3.13
CA THR A 415 4.81 -8.35 2.59
C THR A 415 3.58 -8.60 3.47
N ASN A 416 2.81 -7.55 3.76
CA ASN A 416 1.51 -7.67 4.43
C ASN A 416 0.44 -8.19 3.46
N PRO A 417 -0.30 -9.27 3.77
CA PRO A 417 -1.45 -9.70 2.97
C PRO A 417 -2.70 -8.85 3.28
N VAL A 418 -2.55 -7.51 3.28
CA VAL A 418 -3.61 -6.56 3.65
C VAL A 418 -4.87 -6.82 2.82
N SER A 419 -4.75 -6.82 1.49
CA SER A 419 -5.89 -6.94 0.58
C SER A 419 -6.76 -8.19 0.81
N GLY A 420 -6.16 -9.37 1.05
CA GLY A 420 -6.92 -10.60 1.29
C GLY A 420 -7.59 -10.63 2.67
N MET A 421 -6.89 -10.15 3.69
CA MET A 421 -7.41 -10.06 5.06
C MET A 421 -8.50 -8.98 5.18
N THR A 422 -8.37 -7.87 4.45
CA THR A 422 -9.39 -6.83 4.35
C THR A 422 -10.73 -7.38 3.87
N LEU A 423 -10.68 -8.11 2.75
CA LEU A 423 -11.88 -8.71 2.18
C LEU A 423 -12.53 -9.71 3.16
N MET A 424 -11.72 -10.52 3.85
CA MET A 424 -12.20 -11.43 4.89
C MET A 424 -12.95 -10.68 5.99
N THR A 425 -12.39 -9.57 6.48
CA THR A 425 -13.05 -8.74 7.49
C THR A 425 -14.37 -8.22 6.96
N LEU A 426 -14.41 -7.68 5.74
CA LEU A 426 -15.65 -7.15 5.16
C LEU A 426 -16.72 -8.24 5.02
N ILE A 427 -16.37 -9.41 4.51
CA ILE A 427 -17.32 -10.52 4.33
C ILE A 427 -17.83 -11.02 5.69
N LEU A 428 -16.95 -11.27 6.66
CA LEU A 428 -17.34 -11.74 7.99
C LEU A 428 -18.18 -10.71 8.74
N ALA A 429 -17.74 -9.45 8.74
CA ALA A 429 -18.51 -8.36 9.32
C ALA A 429 -19.87 -8.27 8.64
N SER A 430 -19.92 -8.39 7.32
CA SER A 430 -21.17 -8.28 6.59
C SER A 430 -22.16 -9.38 6.94
N VAL A 431 -21.73 -10.64 6.89
CA VAL A 431 -22.58 -11.80 7.21
C VAL A 431 -23.11 -11.72 8.65
N VAL A 432 -22.26 -11.35 9.61
CA VAL A 432 -22.66 -11.25 11.02
C VAL A 432 -23.61 -10.07 11.24
N MET A 433 -23.36 -8.91 10.62
CA MET A 433 -24.24 -7.75 10.75
C MET A 433 -25.63 -8.00 10.14
N VAL A 434 -25.68 -8.65 8.98
CA VAL A 434 -26.94 -9.06 8.33
C VAL A 434 -27.71 -10.05 9.21
N ALA A 435 -27.00 -10.97 9.88
CA ALA A 435 -27.60 -11.93 10.81
C ALA A 435 -28.23 -11.27 12.05
N VAL A 436 -27.68 -10.14 12.52
CA VAL A 436 -28.26 -9.34 13.61
C VAL A 436 -29.19 -8.22 13.12
N GLY A 437 -29.60 -8.29 11.84
CA GLY A 437 -30.63 -7.44 11.26
C GLY A 437 -30.15 -6.09 10.71
N LEU A 438 -28.85 -5.78 10.70
CA LEU A 438 -28.33 -4.57 10.06
C LEU A 438 -28.08 -4.85 8.56
N LYS A 439 -28.89 -4.22 7.70
CA LYS A 439 -28.86 -4.37 6.24
C LYS A 439 -28.91 -2.99 5.57
N GLY A 440 -28.81 -2.97 4.25
CA GLY A 440 -28.91 -1.73 3.45
C GLY A 440 -27.71 -0.80 3.62
N PRO A 441 -27.82 0.47 3.19
CA PRO A 441 -26.70 1.41 3.13
C PRO A 441 -26.02 1.66 4.49
N GLY A 442 -26.79 1.75 5.58
CA GLY A 442 -26.23 1.84 6.94
C GLY A 442 -25.36 0.63 7.32
N GLY A 443 -25.77 -0.58 6.91
CA GLY A 443 -24.97 -1.79 7.08
C GLY A 443 -23.69 -1.79 6.23
N MET A 444 -23.74 -1.24 5.02
CA MET A 444 -22.55 -1.09 4.16
C MET A 444 -21.53 -0.15 4.79
N VAL A 445 -21.97 1.00 5.29
CA VAL A 445 -21.12 1.96 6.01
C VAL A 445 -20.49 1.29 7.22
N ALA A 446 -21.30 0.62 8.05
CA ALA A 446 -20.83 -0.10 9.22
C ALA A 446 -19.74 -1.13 8.89
N ALA A 447 -19.97 -1.99 7.90
CA ALA A 447 -19.02 -3.02 7.51
C ALA A 447 -17.73 -2.43 6.89
N LEU A 448 -17.81 -1.37 6.08
CA LEU A 448 -16.65 -0.69 5.53
C LEU A 448 -15.81 0.01 6.60
N VAL A 449 -16.44 0.65 7.59
CA VAL A 449 -15.75 1.31 8.71
C VAL A 449 -15.11 0.28 9.64
N MET A 450 -15.79 -0.83 9.95
CA MET A 450 -15.17 -1.98 10.65
C MET A 450 -13.97 -2.51 9.88
N GLY A 451 -14.11 -2.68 8.56
CA GLY A 451 -13.02 -3.01 7.67
C GLY A 451 -11.86 -2.03 7.81
N GLY A 452 -12.10 -0.73 7.70
CA GLY A 452 -11.07 0.31 7.82
C GLY A 452 -10.28 0.23 9.12
N VAL A 453 -10.96 0.08 10.27
CA VAL A 453 -10.29 -0.05 11.57
C VAL A 453 -9.40 -1.29 11.62
N VAL A 454 -9.95 -2.45 11.25
CA VAL A 454 -9.22 -3.74 11.32
C VAL A 454 -8.06 -3.78 10.31
N CYS A 455 -8.27 -3.28 9.09
CA CYS A 455 -7.24 -3.25 8.05
C CYS A 455 -6.09 -2.32 8.43
N THR A 456 -6.41 -1.20 9.06
CA THR A 456 -5.40 -0.25 9.55
C THR A 456 -4.63 -0.82 10.74
N ALA A 457 -5.30 -1.52 11.66
CA ALA A 457 -4.63 -2.23 12.76
C ALA A 457 -3.66 -3.30 12.25
N LEU A 458 -4.12 -4.14 11.33
CA LEU A 458 -3.32 -5.16 10.66
C LEU A 458 -2.10 -4.57 9.95
N SER A 459 -2.32 -3.54 9.11
CA SER A 459 -1.26 -2.93 8.30
C SER A 459 -0.22 -2.26 9.19
N MET A 460 -0.67 -1.54 10.22
CA MET A 460 0.19 -0.93 11.23
C MET A 460 1.02 -1.97 11.98
N ALA A 461 0.39 -3.04 12.47
CA ALA A 461 1.10 -4.11 13.18
C ALA A 461 2.19 -4.75 12.31
N GLY A 462 1.88 -5.01 11.05
CA GLY A 462 2.84 -5.54 10.09
C GLY A 462 4.04 -4.63 9.86
N GLY A 463 3.83 -3.36 9.47
CA GLY A 463 4.97 -2.48 9.20
C GLY A 463 5.70 -2.07 10.47
N PHE A 464 5.02 -1.99 11.61
CA PHE A 464 5.67 -1.64 12.87
C PHE A 464 6.59 -2.76 13.39
N ILE A 465 6.33 -4.04 13.07
CA ILE A 465 7.28 -5.11 13.43
C ILE A 465 8.57 -5.01 12.62
N THR A 466 8.50 -4.55 11.36
CA THR A 466 9.66 -4.22 10.53
C THR A 466 10.50 -3.12 11.16
N ASP A 467 9.86 -2.01 11.59
CA ASP A 467 10.54 -0.90 12.27
C ASP A 467 11.27 -1.36 13.55
N LEU A 468 10.57 -2.14 14.39
CA LEU A 468 11.14 -2.68 15.63
C LEU A 468 12.31 -3.62 15.36
N LYS A 469 12.29 -4.36 14.23
CA LYS A 469 13.42 -5.20 13.81
C LYS A 469 14.62 -4.37 13.36
N ILE A 470 14.40 -3.32 12.56
CA ILE A 470 15.45 -2.34 12.20
C ILE A 470 16.05 -1.76 13.49
N GLY A 471 15.20 -1.37 14.43
CA GLY A 471 15.59 -0.85 15.73
C GLY A 471 16.43 -1.83 16.55
N TYR A 472 16.09 -3.11 16.54
CA TYR A 472 16.86 -4.15 17.22
C TYR A 472 18.25 -4.33 16.61
N TRP A 473 18.36 -4.39 15.28
CA TRP A 473 19.66 -4.54 14.62
C TRP A 473 20.58 -3.34 14.83
N LEU A 474 20.02 -2.14 14.76
CA LEU A 474 20.76 -0.89 14.92
C LEU A 474 20.97 -0.51 16.38
N GLY A 475 20.15 -1.04 17.30
CA GLY A 475 20.22 -0.79 18.73
C GLY A 475 19.53 0.49 19.16
N THR A 476 18.36 0.85 18.61
CA THR A 476 17.56 1.94 19.17
C THR A 476 16.76 1.50 20.39
N THR A 477 16.37 2.45 21.24
CA THR A 477 15.46 2.20 22.37
C THR A 477 14.03 1.89 21.88
N PRO A 478 13.49 0.68 22.11
CA PRO A 478 12.16 0.28 21.62
C PRO A 478 11.02 1.17 22.13
N ALA A 479 11.00 1.47 23.44
CA ALA A 479 9.99 2.35 24.04
C ALA A 479 9.90 3.72 23.35
N LYS A 480 11.00 4.24 22.78
CA LYS A 480 10.95 5.47 22.00
C LYS A 480 10.28 5.25 20.66
N GLN A 481 10.63 4.20 19.91
CA GLN A 481 9.92 3.89 18.66
C GLN A 481 8.42 3.70 18.90
N GLU A 482 8.05 2.91 19.90
CA GLU A 482 6.66 2.66 20.30
C GLU A 482 5.90 3.95 20.62
N THR A 483 6.49 4.83 21.42
CA THR A 483 5.85 6.11 21.78
C THR A 483 5.64 7.01 20.56
N TRP A 484 6.67 7.16 19.71
CA TRP A 484 6.62 8.09 18.59
C TRP A 484 5.84 7.55 17.38
N LYS A 485 5.62 6.23 17.31
CA LYS A 485 4.75 5.61 16.30
C LYS A 485 3.30 6.10 16.42
N PHE A 486 2.82 6.38 17.64
CA PHE A 486 1.50 6.99 17.86
C PHE A 486 1.39 8.38 17.21
N LEU A 487 2.42 9.22 17.32
CA LEU A 487 2.42 10.53 16.66
C LEU A 487 2.37 10.39 15.14
N GLY A 488 3.22 9.53 14.57
CA GLY A 488 3.20 9.24 13.12
C GLY A 488 1.83 8.75 12.66
N THR A 489 1.15 7.95 13.49
CA THR A 489 -0.22 7.46 13.23
C THR A 489 -1.24 8.58 13.18
N ILE A 490 -1.25 9.49 14.17
CA ILE A 490 -2.16 10.64 14.21
C ILE A 490 -1.99 11.50 12.96
N VAL A 491 -0.74 11.84 12.63
CA VAL A 491 -0.42 12.70 11.48
C VAL A 491 -0.81 12.02 10.17
N SER A 492 -0.51 10.73 10.01
CA SER A 492 -0.81 9.98 8.79
C SER A 492 -2.32 9.78 8.59
N ALA A 493 -3.06 9.49 9.67
CA ALA A 493 -4.52 9.37 9.66
C ALA A 493 -5.20 10.69 9.27
N ALA A 494 -4.74 11.82 9.81
CA ALA A 494 -5.26 13.13 9.44
C ALA A 494 -4.97 13.45 7.96
N THR A 495 -3.75 13.15 7.51
CA THR A 495 -3.33 13.41 6.13
C THR A 495 -4.11 12.58 5.13
N VAL A 496 -4.27 11.27 5.35
CA VAL A 496 -5.03 10.40 4.43
C VAL A 496 -6.51 10.82 4.36
N GLY A 497 -7.12 11.19 5.49
CA GLY A 497 -8.49 11.72 5.52
C GLY A 497 -8.64 13.00 4.69
N GLY A 498 -7.71 13.93 4.81
CA GLY A 498 -7.74 15.19 4.04
C GLY A 498 -7.51 14.96 2.55
N VAL A 499 -6.52 14.14 2.20
CA VAL A 499 -6.16 13.84 0.81
C VAL A 499 -7.29 13.08 0.11
N MET A 500 -7.94 12.12 0.78
CA MET A 500 -9.08 11.41 0.21
C MET A 500 -10.24 12.35 -0.16
N ILE A 501 -10.55 13.34 0.68
CA ILE A 501 -11.57 14.35 0.37
C ILE A 501 -11.17 15.20 -0.83
N ILE A 502 -9.93 15.69 -0.86
CA ILE A 502 -9.41 16.49 -1.98
C ILE A 502 -9.51 15.69 -3.29
N LEU A 503 -9.03 14.44 -3.29
CA LEU A 503 -9.03 13.60 -4.49
C LEU A 503 -10.44 13.25 -4.95
N ASN A 504 -11.36 12.92 -4.02
CA ASN A 504 -12.74 12.63 -4.39
C ASN A 504 -13.45 13.85 -4.97
N LYS A 505 -13.27 15.05 -4.36
CA LYS A 505 -13.88 16.28 -4.88
C LYS A 505 -13.28 16.75 -6.20
N THR A 506 -12.00 16.47 -6.43
CA THR A 506 -11.28 16.93 -7.63
C THR A 506 -11.48 16.00 -8.82
N TYR A 507 -11.42 14.68 -8.59
CA TYR A 507 -11.45 13.68 -9.66
C TYR A 507 -12.70 12.81 -9.61
N GLY A 508 -13.25 12.51 -8.43
CA GLY A 508 -14.27 11.48 -8.25
C GLY A 508 -13.69 10.06 -8.36
N PHE A 509 -14.16 9.14 -7.51
CA PHE A 509 -13.67 7.74 -7.52
C PHE A 509 -14.39 6.82 -8.52
N THR A 510 -15.38 7.36 -9.23
CA THR A 510 -16.28 6.66 -10.16
C THR A 510 -16.17 7.20 -11.60
N SER A 511 -15.69 8.43 -11.77
CA SER A 511 -15.61 9.18 -13.04
C SER A 511 -14.60 8.62 -14.06
N GLY A 512 -13.64 7.83 -13.61
CA GLY A 512 -12.56 7.27 -14.43
C GLY A 512 -11.22 8.02 -14.34
N ASP A 513 -11.20 9.27 -13.88
CA ASP A 513 -9.95 10.05 -13.73
C ASP A 513 -9.06 9.51 -12.59
N LEU A 514 -9.70 9.01 -11.52
CA LEU A 514 -9.05 8.32 -10.41
C LEU A 514 -9.87 7.08 -10.02
N ALA A 515 -9.67 5.99 -10.76
CA ALA A 515 -10.52 4.80 -10.71
C ALA A 515 -10.61 4.06 -9.35
N ALA A 516 -9.81 4.42 -8.34
CA ALA A 516 -9.79 3.83 -7.00
C ALA A 516 -10.05 2.30 -6.99
N PRO A 517 -9.17 1.49 -7.61
CA PRO A 517 -9.56 0.16 -8.06
C PRO A 517 -10.05 -0.77 -6.95
N GLN A 518 -9.33 -0.80 -5.83
CA GLN A 518 -9.65 -1.70 -4.72
C GLN A 518 -10.86 -1.22 -3.95
N ALA A 519 -11.07 0.10 -3.83
CA ALA A 519 -12.28 0.65 -3.23
C ALA A 519 -13.53 0.26 -4.04
N ASN A 520 -13.45 0.36 -5.38
CA ASN A 520 -14.50 -0.13 -6.27
C ASN A 520 -14.76 -1.64 -6.09
N ALA A 521 -13.69 -2.44 -5.95
CA ALA A 521 -13.83 -3.87 -5.66
C ALA A 521 -14.51 -4.14 -4.30
N MET A 522 -14.15 -3.38 -3.24
CA MET A 522 -14.78 -3.53 -1.92
C MET A 522 -16.25 -3.10 -1.94
N ALA A 523 -16.59 -2.00 -2.60
CA ALA A 523 -17.97 -1.55 -2.80
C ALA A 523 -18.80 -2.64 -3.49
N ALA A 524 -18.28 -3.20 -4.58
CA ALA A 524 -18.97 -4.21 -5.39
C ALA A 524 -19.18 -5.56 -4.67
N VAL A 525 -18.37 -5.85 -3.64
CA VAL A 525 -18.54 -7.04 -2.80
C VAL A 525 -19.51 -6.78 -1.65
N ILE A 526 -19.44 -5.60 -1.01
CA ILE A 526 -20.21 -5.32 0.20
C ILE A 526 -21.67 -4.99 -0.09
N GLU A 527 -21.93 -4.30 -1.20
CA GLU A 527 -23.26 -3.84 -1.56
C GLU A 527 -24.25 -5.01 -1.76
N PRO A 528 -23.94 -6.07 -2.53
CA PRO A 528 -24.84 -7.21 -2.63
C PRO A 528 -25.02 -7.99 -1.33
N LEU A 529 -23.95 -8.10 -0.52
CA LEU A 529 -24.01 -8.78 0.78
C LEU A 529 -24.95 -8.07 1.77
N MET A 530 -25.03 -6.73 1.69
CA MET A 530 -25.82 -5.89 2.59
C MET A 530 -27.24 -5.60 2.13
N SER A 531 -27.43 -5.42 0.82
CA SER A 531 -28.72 -5.01 0.24
C SER A 531 -29.61 -6.19 -0.12
N GLY A 532 -29.04 -7.39 -0.31
CA GLY A 532 -29.77 -8.54 -0.84
C GLY A 532 -30.17 -8.40 -2.32
N ILE A 533 -29.64 -7.40 -3.02
CA ILE A 533 -29.83 -7.19 -4.46
C ILE A 533 -29.13 -8.31 -5.26
N SER A 534 -29.64 -8.61 -6.46
CA SER A 534 -29.01 -9.52 -7.41
C SER A 534 -27.62 -9.03 -7.83
N ALA A 535 -26.57 -9.60 -7.22
CA ALA A 535 -25.21 -9.45 -7.73
C ALA A 535 -25.05 -10.15 -9.09
N PRO A 536 -24.08 -9.77 -9.93
CA PRO A 536 -23.69 -10.53 -11.11
C PRO A 536 -22.94 -11.81 -10.71
N TRP A 537 -23.59 -12.70 -9.95
CA TRP A 537 -23.00 -13.91 -9.38
C TRP A 537 -22.39 -14.82 -10.43
N LEU A 538 -22.97 -14.86 -11.64
CA LEU A 538 -22.40 -15.60 -12.75
C LEU A 538 -21.01 -15.05 -13.15
N LEU A 539 -20.89 -13.73 -13.31
CA LEU A 539 -19.62 -13.09 -13.65
C LEU A 539 -18.59 -13.26 -12.51
N TYR A 540 -19.03 -13.07 -11.27
CA TYR A 540 -18.19 -13.30 -10.10
C TYR A 540 -17.71 -14.76 -10.03
N GLY A 541 -18.60 -15.71 -10.33
CA GLY A 541 -18.31 -17.14 -10.39
C GLY A 541 -17.26 -17.50 -11.45
N ILE A 542 -17.35 -16.91 -12.64
CA ILE A 542 -16.33 -17.08 -13.70
C ILE A 542 -14.96 -16.60 -13.20
N GLY A 543 -14.92 -15.41 -12.58
CA GLY A 543 -13.71 -14.88 -11.97
C GLY A 543 -13.15 -15.79 -10.87
N ALA A 544 -14.02 -16.32 -10.01
CA ALA A 544 -13.64 -17.23 -8.95
C ALA A 544 -13.03 -18.54 -9.48
N VAL A 545 -13.64 -19.15 -10.49
CA VAL A 545 -13.11 -20.35 -11.16
C VAL A 545 -11.74 -20.07 -11.77
N LEU A 546 -11.58 -18.93 -12.46
CA LEU A 546 -10.30 -18.52 -13.02
C LEU A 546 -9.23 -18.37 -11.93
N ALA A 547 -9.55 -17.73 -10.79
CA ALA A 547 -8.63 -17.61 -9.65
C ALA A 547 -8.21 -18.97 -9.07
N ILE A 548 -9.14 -19.93 -8.99
CA ILE A 548 -8.85 -21.31 -8.58
C ILE A 548 -7.89 -21.98 -9.57
N VAL A 549 -8.15 -21.88 -10.87
CA VAL A 549 -7.29 -22.45 -11.92
C VAL A 549 -5.88 -21.85 -11.86
N LEU A 550 -5.76 -20.52 -11.79
CA LEU A 550 -4.48 -19.83 -11.65
C LEU A 550 -3.72 -20.29 -10.40
N ASN A 551 -4.43 -20.46 -9.29
CA ASN A 551 -3.86 -20.96 -8.05
C ASN A 551 -3.34 -22.40 -8.18
N PHE A 552 -4.06 -23.29 -8.88
CA PHE A 552 -3.58 -24.64 -9.20
C PHE A 552 -2.33 -24.62 -10.11
N CYS A 553 -2.28 -23.69 -11.05
CA CYS A 553 -1.10 -23.44 -11.89
C CYS A 553 0.07 -22.77 -11.15
N LYS A 554 -0.05 -22.52 -9.84
CA LYS A 554 0.93 -21.79 -9.00
C LYS A 554 1.18 -20.35 -9.47
N ILE A 555 0.23 -19.76 -10.19
CA ILE A 555 0.24 -18.35 -10.58
C ILE A 555 -0.42 -17.54 -9.44
N PRO A 556 0.17 -16.40 -9.02
CA PRO A 556 -0.45 -15.49 -8.05
C PRO A 556 -1.81 -14.95 -8.53
N ALA A 557 -2.89 -15.63 -8.16
CA ALA A 557 -4.25 -15.32 -8.60
C ALA A 557 -4.68 -13.87 -8.28
N LEU A 558 -4.29 -13.35 -7.11
CA LEU A 558 -4.62 -11.97 -6.72
C LEU A 558 -3.99 -10.93 -7.66
N ALA A 559 -2.72 -11.11 -8.02
CA ALA A 559 -2.01 -10.18 -8.89
C ALA A 559 -2.61 -10.19 -10.31
N PHE A 560 -2.97 -11.38 -10.81
CA PHE A 560 -3.62 -11.53 -12.11
C PHE A 560 -5.02 -10.91 -12.11
N ALA A 561 -5.84 -11.19 -11.09
CA ALA A 561 -7.19 -10.66 -10.98
C ALA A 561 -7.21 -9.12 -10.77
N LEU A 562 -6.23 -8.59 -10.06
CA LEU A 562 -6.01 -7.15 -9.96
C LEU A 562 -5.72 -6.55 -11.35
N GLY A 563 -4.88 -7.23 -12.14
CA GLY A 563 -4.63 -6.86 -13.54
C GLY A 563 -5.88 -6.90 -14.42
N MET A 564 -6.77 -7.87 -14.22
CA MET A 564 -8.05 -7.93 -14.93
C MET A 564 -8.97 -6.75 -14.60
N PHE A 565 -8.84 -6.20 -13.40
CA PHE A 565 -9.69 -5.13 -12.89
C PHE A 565 -9.16 -3.73 -13.20
N ILE A 566 -7.84 -3.55 -13.21
CA ILE A 566 -7.21 -2.25 -13.46
C ILE A 566 -7.18 -1.95 -14.96
N PRO A 567 -7.41 -0.68 -15.38
CA PRO A 567 -7.26 -0.25 -16.77
C PRO A 567 -5.88 -0.59 -17.37
N LEU A 568 -5.86 -0.98 -18.64
CA LEU A 568 -4.65 -1.47 -19.34
C LEU A 568 -3.50 -0.45 -19.28
N GLU A 569 -3.84 0.83 -19.44
CA GLU A 569 -2.89 1.96 -19.44
C GLU A 569 -2.01 2.03 -18.20
N LEU A 570 -2.50 1.58 -17.04
CA LEU A 570 -1.73 1.62 -15.79
C LEU A 570 -0.81 0.40 -15.62
N ASN A 571 -1.09 -0.71 -16.30
CA ASN A 571 -0.34 -1.96 -16.13
C ASN A 571 0.81 -2.15 -17.13
N ILE A 572 0.71 -1.56 -18.33
CA ILE A 572 1.85 -1.54 -19.27
C ILE A 572 3.09 -0.84 -18.68
N PRO A 573 2.99 0.34 -18.05
CA PRO A 573 4.14 1.04 -17.46
C PRO A 573 4.78 0.26 -16.31
N LEU A 574 3.98 -0.48 -15.54
CA LEU A 574 4.48 -1.41 -14.52
C LEU A 574 5.38 -2.47 -15.16
N LEU A 575 4.93 -3.08 -16.27
CA LEU A 575 5.72 -4.06 -17.02
C LEU A 575 7.01 -3.44 -17.58
N VAL A 576 6.95 -2.22 -18.12
CA VAL A 576 8.13 -1.50 -18.61
C VAL A 576 9.14 -1.27 -17.48
N GLY A 577 8.70 -0.78 -16.32
CA GLY A 577 9.56 -0.60 -15.15
C GLY A 577 10.19 -1.92 -14.69
N GLY A 578 9.40 -3.00 -14.64
CA GLY A 578 9.89 -4.34 -14.32
C GLY A 578 10.91 -4.85 -15.33
N ALA A 579 10.73 -4.57 -16.62
CA ALA A 579 11.67 -4.91 -17.67
C ALA A 579 12.99 -4.12 -17.53
N ILE A 580 12.94 -2.85 -17.10
CA ILE A 580 14.14 -2.07 -16.77
C ILE A 580 14.88 -2.73 -15.60
N ASN A 581 14.18 -3.13 -14.53
CA ASN A 581 14.78 -3.83 -13.39
C ASN A 581 15.51 -5.10 -13.84
N TRP A 582 14.85 -5.96 -14.62
CA TRP A 582 15.48 -7.15 -15.19
C TRP A 582 16.68 -6.80 -16.07
N TYR A 583 16.56 -5.78 -16.91
CA TYR A 583 17.63 -5.37 -17.82
C TYR A 583 18.89 -4.96 -17.04
N VAL A 584 18.77 -4.02 -16.10
CA VAL A 584 19.93 -3.44 -15.40
C VAL A 584 20.62 -4.43 -14.43
N THR A 585 19.87 -5.40 -13.91
CA THR A 585 20.38 -6.41 -12.96
C THR A 585 20.94 -7.66 -13.64
N THR A 586 20.88 -7.78 -14.97
CA THR A 586 21.35 -8.98 -15.70
C THR A 586 22.46 -8.70 -16.72
N ARG A 587 22.82 -7.44 -16.97
CA ARG A 587 23.77 -7.09 -18.06
C ARG A 587 25.24 -7.36 -17.73
N SER A 588 25.64 -7.48 -16.46
CA SER A 588 27.02 -7.81 -16.10
C SER A 588 27.19 -9.30 -15.84
N LYS A 589 28.38 -9.85 -16.10
CA LYS A 589 28.78 -11.18 -15.59
C LYS A 589 29.12 -11.13 -14.10
N ASP A 590 29.45 -9.96 -13.58
CA ASP A 590 29.69 -9.73 -12.16
C ASP A 590 28.37 -9.54 -11.39
N LYS A 591 28.16 -10.41 -10.39
CA LYS A 591 26.97 -10.40 -9.53
C LYS A 591 26.93 -9.18 -8.61
N GLU A 592 28.08 -8.71 -8.11
CA GLU A 592 28.13 -7.56 -7.21
C GLU A 592 27.77 -6.28 -7.95
N LEU A 593 28.33 -6.07 -9.15
CA LEU A 593 27.95 -4.92 -9.98
C LEU A 593 26.47 -4.91 -10.35
N ASN A 594 25.87 -6.08 -10.63
CA ASN A 594 24.44 -6.19 -10.90
C ASN A 594 23.60 -5.84 -9.68
N ALA A 595 24.02 -6.25 -8.47
CA ALA A 595 23.36 -5.88 -7.22
C ALA A 595 23.41 -4.37 -6.98
N LEU A 596 24.60 -3.74 -7.15
CA LEU A 596 24.76 -2.29 -7.01
C LEU A 596 23.91 -1.49 -8.02
N ARG A 597 23.80 -1.97 -9.26
CA ARG A 597 22.90 -1.38 -10.27
C ARG A 597 21.44 -1.53 -9.88
N GLY A 598 21.07 -2.69 -9.34
CA GLY A 598 19.76 -2.98 -8.79
C GLY A 598 19.37 -1.98 -7.69
N GLU A 599 20.23 -1.84 -6.69
CA GLU A 599 20.09 -0.91 -5.56
C GLU A 599 19.97 0.55 -6.03
N ARG A 600 20.85 0.98 -6.95
CA ARG A 600 20.75 2.33 -7.53
C ARG A 600 19.44 2.54 -8.28
N GLY A 601 19.00 1.55 -9.05
CA GLY A 601 17.73 1.67 -9.76
C GLY A 601 16.53 1.70 -8.82
N THR A 602 16.56 0.95 -7.71
CA THR A 602 15.54 1.03 -6.65
C THR A 602 15.49 2.44 -6.09
N LEU A 603 16.65 3.03 -5.84
CA LEU A 603 16.76 4.39 -5.31
C LEU A 603 16.20 5.45 -6.27
N LEU A 604 16.51 5.35 -7.58
CA LEU A 604 15.96 6.26 -8.59
C LEU A 604 14.44 6.05 -8.77
N ALA A 605 13.98 4.81 -8.79
CA ALA A 605 12.57 4.46 -8.87
C ALA A 605 11.77 5.02 -7.69
N SER A 606 12.29 4.89 -6.46
CA SER A 606 11.71 5.49 -5.26
C SER A 606 11.65 7.02 -5.36
N GLY A 607 12.67 7.65 -5.97
CA GLY A 607 12.63 9.07 -6.31
C GLY A 607 11.46 9.41 -7.24
N PHE A 608 11.33 8.72 -8.37
CA PHE A 608 10.22 8.95 -9.31
C PHE A 608 8.84 8.77 -8.68
N ILE A 609 8.67 7.73 -7.84
CA ILE A 609 7.43 7.49 -7.11
C ILE A 609 7.13 8.65 -6.16
N ALA A 610 8.08 9.01 -5.28
CA ALA A 610 7.86 10.05 -4.28
C ALA A 610 7.61 11.41 -4.95
N GLY A 611 8.44 11.80 -5.91
CA GLY A 611 8.32 13.05 -6.63
C GLY A 611 7.03 13.15 -7.43
N GLY A 612 6.74 12.14 -8.25
CA GLY A 612 5.58 12.13 -9.12
C GLY A 612 4.26 12.08 -8.35
N ALA A 613 4.18 11.25 -7.30
CA ALA A 613 2.97 11.16 -6.48
C ALA A 613 2.74 12.43 -5.64
N LEU A 614 3.80 13.03 -5.07
CA LEU A 614 3.68 14.31 -4.34
C LEU A 614 3.18 15.42 -5.26
N MET A 615 3.76 15.54 -6.45
CA MET A 615 3.33 16.55 -7.40
C MET A 615 1.93 16.28 -7.97
N GLY A 616 1.52 15.01 -8.06
CA GLY A 616 0.13 14.64 -8.33
C GLY A 616 -0.85 15.17 -7.27
N VAL A 617 -0.48 15.11 -5.99
CA VAL A 617 -1.28 15.71 -4.89
C VAL A 617 -1.31 17.24 -5.00
N VAL A 618 -0.16 17.88 -5.28
CA VAL A 618 -0.11 19.34 -5.47
C VAL A 618 -1.00 19.76 -6.63
N SER A 619 -0.93 19.05 -7.77
CA SER A 619 -1.81 19.28 -8.91
C SER A 619 -3.28 19.11 -8.55
N ALA A 620 -3.62 18.08 -7.77
CA ALA A 620 -4.98 17.89 -7.27
C ALA A 620 -5.43 19.05 -6.37
N GLY A 621 -4.56 19.53 -5.47
CA GLY A 621 -4.82 20.68 -4.61
C GLY A 621 -5.02 21.98 -5.38
N LEU A 622 -4.26 22.21 -6.47
CA LEU A 622 -4.43 23.36 -7.34
C LEU A 622 -5.79 23.32 -8.05
N ARG A 623 -6.16 22.17 -8.63
CA ARG A 623 -7.49 21.98 -9.24
C ARG A 623 -8.61 22.12 -8.22
N PHE A 624 -8.41 21.61 -7.00
CA PHE A 624 -9.35 21.78 -5.89
C PHE A 624 -9.55 23.26 -5.50
N ALA A 625 -8.49 24.07 -5.63
CA ALA A 625 -8.54 25.52 -5.45
C ALA A 625 -8.99 26.28 -6.71
N GLU A 626 -9.64 25.59 -7.67
CA GLU A 626 -10.17 26.13 -8.92
C GLU A 626 -9.12 26.68 -9.91
N PHE A 627 -7.83 26.36 -9.70
CA PHE A 627 -6.78 26.64 -10.69
C PHE A 627 -6.67 25.48 -11.68
N ASN A 628 -7.33 25.61 -12.85
CA ASN A 628 -7.19 24.68 -13.97
C ASN A 628 -6.43 25.34 -15.13
N TRP A 629 -5.18 24.93 -15.33
CA TRP A 629 -4.31 25.43 -16.41
C TRP A 629 -4.15 24.47 -17.58
N ILE A 630 -4.99 23.43 -17.64
CA ILE A 630 -4.95 22.43 -18.70
C ILE A 630 -5.47 23.03 -19.99
N ASN A 631 -4.71 22.83 -21.07
CA ASN A 631 -5.16 23.15 -22.40
C ASN A 631 -5.87 21.95 -23.04
N GLU A 632 -7.20 21.89 -22.90
CA GLU A 632 -8.02 20.79 -23.43
C GLU A 632 -7.91 20.66 -24.96
N ALA A 633 -7.83 21.79 -25.69
CA ALA A 633 -7.70 21.79 -27.14
C ALA A 633 -6.38 21.16 -27.61
N TRP A 634 -5.30 21.35 -26.85
CA TRP A 634 -4.03 20.69 -27.10
C TRP A 634 -4.08 19.19 -26.77
N LEU A 635 -4.68 18.80 -25.64
CA LEU A 635 -4.79 17.40 -25.24
C LEU A 635 -5.66 16.57 -26.20
N ALA A 636 -6.64 17.19 -26.85
CA ALA A 636 -7.44 16.57 -27.91
C ALA A 636 -6.64 16.31 -29.21
N ASN A 637 -5.50 16.98 -29.40
CA ASN A 637 -4.67 16.81 -30.59
C ASN A 637 -3.82 15.53 -30.48
N SER A 638 -3.80 14.71 -31.54
CA SER A 638 -3.02 13.47 -31.60
C SER A 638 -1.51 13.68 -31.39
N TRP A 639 -0.98 14.87 -31.72
CA TRP A 639 0.41 15.22 -31.46
C TRP A 639 0.76 15.27 -29.96
N SER A 640 -0.19 15.59 -29.09
CA SER A 640 0.03 15.56 -27.63
C SER A 640 0.39 14.14 -27.15
N GLN A 641 -0.16 13.10 -27.79
CA GLN A 641 0.16 11.70 -27.47
C GLN A 641 1.52 11.27 -28.03
N ALA A 642 1.93 11.80 -29.18
CA ALA A 642 3.27 11.58 -29.73
C ALA A 642 4.35 12.22 -28.83
N VAL A 643 4.11 13.42 -28.33
CA VAL A 643 4.98 14.08 -27.34
C VAL A 643 5.05 13.26 -26.05
N ALA A 644 3.93 12.69 -25.59
CA ALA A 644 3.91 11.82 -24.42
C ALA A 644 4.83 10.60 -24.59
N LEU A 645 4.75 9.90 -25.73
CA LEU A 645 5.65 8.78 -26.02
C LEU A 645 7.12 9.19 -26.08
N LEU A 646 7.43 10.30 -26.73
CA LEU A 646 8.80 10.81 -26.82
C LEU A 646 9.35 11.14 -25.42
N ALA A 647 8.58 11.86 -24.61
CA ALA A 647 8.94 12.18 -23.23
C ALA A 647 9.16 10.91 -22.39
N TYR A 648 8.30 9.90 -22.57
CA TYR A 648 8.42 8.62 -21.87
C TYR A 648 9.67 7.83 -22.29
N ILE A 649 9.98 7.78 -23.58
CA ILE A 649 11.21 7.14 -24.09
C ILE A 649 12.45 7.85 -23.54
N LEU A 650 12.44 9.17 -23.46
CA LEU A 650 13.53 9.95 -22.86
C LEU A 650 13.70 9.63 -21.37
N LEU A 651 12.59 9.54 -20.62
CA LEU A 651 12.60 9.17 -19.21
C LEU A 651 13.16 7.75 -19.00
N ILE A 652 12.70 6.77 -19.79
CA ILE A 652 13.19 5.38 -19.75
C ILE A 652 14.69 5.34 -20.07
N THR A 653 15.11 6.05 -21.12
CA THR A 653 16.51 6.09 -21.55
C THR A 653 17.40 6.72 -20.47
N TYR A 654 16.94 7.81 -19.85
CA TYR A 654 17.59 8.43 -18.71
C TYR A 654 17.72 7.43 -17.56
N PHE A 655 16.62 6.76 -17.20
CA PHE A 655 16.58 5.83 -16.08
C PHE A 655 17.57 4.68 -16.27
N ILE A 656 17.54 4.00 -17.42
CA ILE A 656 18.48 2.92 -17.75
C ILE A 656 19.92 3.41 -17.69
N LYS A 657 20.24 4.55 -18.33
CA LYS A 657 21.60 5.12 -18.31
C LYS A 657 22.05 5.48 -16.90
N ALA A 658 21.16 6.04 -16.07
CA ALA A 658 21.47 6.41 -14.70
C ALA A 658 21.76 5.18 -13.82
N CYS A 659 21.04 4.07 -14.00
CA CYS A 659 21.34 2.80 -13.33
C CYS A 659 22.69 2.24 -13.76
N LEU A 660 22.97 2.22 -15.07
CA LEU A 660 24.21 1.63 -15.62
C LEU A 660 25.47 2.45 -15.36
N LYS A 661 25.35 3.71 -14.92
CA LYS A 661 26.49 4.58 -14.58
C LYS A 661 27.30 4.11 -13.36
N VAL A 662 26.79 3.17 -12.56
CA VAL A 662 27.59 2.54 -11.50
C VAL A 662 28.74 1.78 -12.16
N LYS A 663 29.96 2.14 -11.77
CA LYS A 663 31.20 1.43 -12.07
C LYS A 663 31.79 0.98 -10.73
N GLN A 664 32.50 -0.17 -10.74
CA GLN A 664 33.26 -0.65 -9.59
C GLN A 664 34.26 0.42 -9.11
#